data_AF-A0A4S2V5M7-F1
#
_entry.id   AF-A0A4S2V5M7-F1
#
_cell.length_a   1.000
_cell.length_b   1.000
_cell.length_c   1.000
_cell.angle_alpha   90.00
_cell.angle_beta   90.00
_cell.angle_gamma   90.00
#
_symmetry.space_group_name_H-M   'P 1'
#
loop_
_entity.id
_entity.type
_entity.pdbx_description
1 polymer ?
#
loop_
_entity_poly.entity_id
_entity_poly.type
_entity_poly.pdbx_seq_one_letter_code
_entity_poly.pdbx_strand_id
1 'polypeptide(L)'
;MARVTYLDCLVPPDAGPADFFERVQALRMTDRGRTVDLGPLDRATLTLLSRALSSDQRSVYLSLPRGRHDLAVLVGIYLQLIRLGAALTGGPSCPVPDGPVVVVGLRTNVTVRLAQLAIGRQNLSRALRMQRIRGDGRVVDLQGKITRAVDSPSGLFYLNTALGRPSLGTSVGTVVIDRTSMANDQSWECALAWASEHDAARVVAVADLGTQPGSNRTWTQWPWTPALRTDVRHTLGHRPAYGPLTSNALLAHRPAAAPSAAVYRHEQLAELYRTVVAGVVAARRIHTPEPWPQPTADAVRLLNLLWCSWGSIGRQDAWQVLMGRGTGARALARSVSRGTLEGRTGPWGLFRETQWPDLRRGVLDLYELLYDDNPRRDLLLALIAWARANQAGAPVIVRTRSRSAAAAVAEELADTLGGDADSLLLAPQPGHAANGGASALHVMPYTERLAWDATPRLELHLGVPSTLRTGVLFSGAADEHVAVVEQSEYTWLERSAGRALHGWHEQIRQSAAVLRLGEVPESATPSPPVAYGPVDLSGPSPAPDALPQRDSRLTLDLSALFEDYDASARAIGTPANPGHRATAAADDPVPATAVLTEPDGAVLWLRSDEQVDVLIGQRYARVPVTALTPGSRFLRARGDGQSRLHDRLVMVMHDSAEVTAMDTMIGFFRQAVIAVHEQRGSWPNVLTALTNLGSEVSSWQTVSKWADGSVIAPEDPQDIHRVALLARDTRLTAGGTWQRLARMAEELRRLHRALGHTAAAAMTEAARGREGPALRQLKALCSGIDVSEVLEEFDLVVVRRVGGQKSVSAAVLGRVPGPRSASNSPQEEP
;
A
#
# COMPACT_ATOMS: atom_id res chain seq x y z
N MET A 1 -36.42 40.72 -0.43
CA MET A 1 -36.01 39.33 -0.73
C MET A 1 -34.59 39.14 -0.22
N ALA A 2 -34.41 38.34 0.84
CA ALA A 2 -33.07 38.00 1.32
C ALA A 2 -32.34 37.21 0.22
N ARG A 3 -31.06 37.51 -0.03
CA ARG A 3 -30.23 36.76 -0.99
C ARG A 3 -30.11 35.33 -0.48
N VAL A 4 -30.83 34.40 -1.11
CA VAL A 4 -30.63 32.95 -0.94
C VAL A 4 -29.18 32.67 -1.29
N THR A 5 -28.38 32.31 -0.29
CA THR A 5 -27.00 31.91 -0.48
C THR A 5 -26.97 30.50 -1.07
N TYR A 6 -25.92 30.16 -1.80
CA TYR A 6 -25.72 28.81 -2.33
C TYR A 6 -25.79 27.71 -1.25
N LEU A 7 -25.44 28.06 -0.01
CA LEU A 7 -25.57 27.16 1.14
C LEU A 7 -27.03 26.85 1.46
N ASP A 8 -27.93 27.84 1.37
CA ASP A 8 -29.36 27.68 1.62
C ASP A 8 -30.03 26.73 0.61
N CYS A 9 -29.43 26.58 -0.58
CA CYS A 9 -29.87 25.58 -1.56
C CYS A 9 -29.36 24.17 -1.23
N LEU A 10 -28.15 24.05 -0.70
CA LEU A 10 -27.48 22.77 -0.43
C LEU A 10 -27.86 22.15 0.91
N VAL A 11 -28.14 23.00 1.89
CA VAL A 11 -28.44 22.58 3.25
C VAL A 11 -29.86 22.04 3.30
N PRO A 12 -30.05 20.80 3.78
CA PRO A 12 -31.35 20.21 3.81
C PRO A 12 -32.18 20.82 4.96
N PRO A 13 -33.47 21.18 4.76
CA PRO A 13 -34.35 21.64 5.84
C PRO A 13 -34.56 20.55 6.90
N ASP A 14 -34.53 19.28 6.48
CA ASP A 14 -34.60 18.11 7.34
C ASP A 14 -33.27 17.35 7.33
N ALA A 15 -32.85 16.76 8.46
CA ALA A 15 -31.64 15.92 8.52
C ALA A 15 -31.77 14.57 7.77
N GLY A 16 -32.80 14.43 6.93
CA GLY A 16 -33.13 13.22 6.21
C GLY A 16 -32.26 13.03 4.96
N PRO A 17 -31.75 11.81 4.71
CA PRO A 17 -30.99 11.51 3.49
C PRO A 17 -31.79 11.79 2.20
N ALA A 18 -33.12 11.64 2.20
CA ALA A 18 -33.93 11.82 0.99
C ALA A 18 -33.80 13.23 0.38
N ASP A 19 -33.91 14.27 1.21
CA ASP A 19 -33.83 15.67 0.75
C ASP A 19 -32.41 16.03 0.29
N PHE A 20 -31.36 15.50 0.95
CA PHE A 20 -29.98 15.63 0.45
C PHE A 20 -29.83 15.07 -0.97
N PHE A 21 -30.40 13.89 -1.25
CA PHE A 21 -30.33 13.28 -2.57
C PHE A 21 -31.04 14.10 -3.63
N GLU A 22 -32.26 14.57 -3.35
CA GLU A 22 -33.03 15.42 -4.26
C GLU A 22 -32.25 16.69 -4.63
N ARG A 23 -31.59 17.32 -3.66
CA ARG A 23 -30.76 18.52 -3.88
C ARG A 23 -29.50 18.23 -4.68
N VAL A 24 -28.77 17.17 -4.35
CA VAL A 24 -27.56 16.78 -5.10
C VAL A 24 -27.92 16.40 -6.54
N GLN A 25 -29.03 15.71 -6.75
CA GLN A 25 -29.54 15.36 -8.07
C GLN A 25 -29.95 16.61 -8.86
N ALA A 26 -30.66 17.56 -8.23
CA ALA A 26 -31.08 18.80 -8.86
C ALA A 26 -29.89 19.70 -9.23
N LEU A 27 -28.92 19.84 -8.33
CA LEU A 27 -27.78 20.73 -8.51
C LEU A 27 -26.61 20.09 -9.27
N ARG A 28 -26.58 18.76 -9.37
CA ARG A 28 -25.53 17.91 -9.98
C ARG A 28 -24.17 18.06 -9.29
N MET A 29 -23.82 17.10 -8.45
CA MET A 29 -22.46 16.96 -7.94
C MET A 29 -21.52 16.46 -9.05
N THR A 30 -20.30 16.97 -9.06
CA THR A 30 -19.24 16.56 -10.00
C THR A 30 -17.92 16.31 -9.26
N ASP A 31 -17.17 15.36 -9.80
CA ASP A 31 -15.83 14.97 -9.37
C ASP A 31 -14.92 14.93 -10.59
N ARG A 32 -13.90 15.80 -10.63
CA ARG A 32 -13.02 15.98 -11.81
C ARG A 32 -13.82 16.23 -13.10
N GLY A 33 -14.94 16.94 -12.97
CA GLY A 33 -15.85 17.23 -14.08
C GLY A 33 -16.77 16.07 -14.48
N ARG A 34 -16.65 14.87 -13.88
CA ARG A 34 -17.60 13.77 -14.07
C ARG A 34 -18.76 13.91 -13.11
N THR A 35 -19.99 13.70 -13.55
CA THR A 35 -21.16 13.74 -12.67
C THR A 35 -21.09 12.60 -11.65
N VAL A 36 -21.41 12.92 -10.39
CA VAL A 36 -21.56 11.96 -9.31
C VAL A 36 -23.06 11.70 -9.17
N ASP A 37 -23.51 10.65 -9.83
CA ASP A 37 -24.89 10.20 -9.73
C ASP A 37 -25.03 9.36 -8.46
N LEU A 38 -25.59 9.97 -7.40
CA LEU A 38 -25.90 9.26 -6.16
C LEU A 38 -27.10 8.33 -6.39
N GLY A 39 -27.02 7.10 -5.89
CA GLY A 39 -28.09 6.11 -6.08
C GLY A 39 -28.64 5.55 -4.78
N PRO A 40 -29.61 4.64 -4.87
CA PRO A 40 -30.33 4.15 -3.69
C PRO A 40 -29.47 3.42 -2.67
N LEU A 41 -28.28 3.02 -3.09
CA LEU A 41 -27.29 2.41 -2.24
C LEU A 41 -26.48 3.43 -1.42
N ASP A 42 -26.14 4.57 -2.02
CA ASP A 42 -25.66 5.73 -1.28
C ASP A 42 -26.75 6.15 -0.29
N ARG A 43 -28.02 6.13 -0.72
CA ARG A 43 -29.16 6.50 0.14
C ARG A 43 -29.28 5.54 1.32
N ALA A 44 -29.14 4.24 1.10
CA ALA A 44 -29.10 3.24 2.15
C ALA A 44 -27.94 3.49 3.12
N THR A 45 -26.73 3.77 2.60
CA THR A 45 -25.54 4.11 3.39
C THR A 45 -25.79 5.30 4.31
N LEU A 46 -26.28 6.41 3.74
CA LEU A 46 -26.52 7.64 4.50
C LEU A 46 -27.70 7.51 5.48
N THR A 47 -28.72 6.73 5.12
CA THR A 47 -29.86 6.41 6.02
C THR A 47 -29.40 5.58 7.22
N LEU A 48 -28.57 4.58 6.98
CA LEU A 48 -27.96 3.79 8.04
C LEU A 48 -27.13 4.68 8.97
N LEU A 49 -26.27 5.52 8.41
CA LEU A 49 -25.44 6.44 9.18
C LEU A 49 -26.28 7.37 10.04
N SER A 50 -27.33 7.96 9.47
CA SER A 50 -28.29 8.79 10.21
C SER A 50 -28.88 8.03 11.40
N ARG A 51 -29.38 6.80 11.21
CA ARG A 51 -29.94 5.97 12.29
C ARG A 51 -28.92 5.59 13.34
N ALA A 52 -27.70 5.23 12.94
CA ALA A 52 -26.65 4.78 13.84
C ALA A 52 -26.11 5.95 14.69
N LEU A 53 -25.96 7.13 14.09
CA LEU A 53 -25.50 8.34 14.79
C LEU A 53 -26.53 8.84 15.82
N SER A 54 -27.82 8.66 15.55
CA SER A 54 -28.91 8.94 16.51
C SER A 54 -29.00 7.94 17.67
N SER A 55 -28.15 6.90 17.73
CA SER A 55 -28.08 5.96 18.86
C SER A 55 -26.99 6.36 19.85
N ASP A 56 -27.18 6.07 21.14
CA ASP A 56 -26.36 6.67 22.21
C ASP A 56 -24.88 6.26 22.24
N GLN A 57 -24.46 5.10 21.70
CA GLN A 57 -23.09 4.60 21.97
C GLN A 57 -22.38 3.77 20.86
N ARG A 58 -22.74 3.87 19.57
CA ARG A 58 -22.14 2.98 18.55
C ARG A 58 -21.33 3.72 17.49
N SER A 59 -20.06 3.31 17.34
CA SER A 59 -19.25 3.65 16.16
C SER A 59 -19.74 2.84 14.96
N VAL A 60 -19.61 3.35 13.74
CA VAL A 60 -20.10 2.67 12.53
C VAL A 60 -18.95 2.12 11.72
N TYR A 61 -19.04 0.85 11.33
CA TYR A 61 -18.06 0.20 10.47
C TYR A 61 -18.73 -0.25 9.17
N LEU A 62 -18.51 0.52 8.10
CA LEU A 62 -19.01 0.24 6.77
C LEU A 62 -17.98 -0.63 6.03
N SER A 63 -18.31 -1.90 5.82
CA SER A 63 -17.46 -2.83 5.07
C SER A 63 -17.92 -2.86 3.62
N LEU A 64 -17.07 -2.44 2.68
CA LEU A 64 -17.33 -2.42 1.24
C LEU A 64 -16.55 -3.53 0.53
N PRO A 65 -16.99 -4.08 -0.61
CA PRO A 65 -16.14 -5.02 -1.33
C PRO A 65 -14.82 -4.34 -1.68
N ARG A 66 -13.74 -5.13 -1.68
CA ARG A 66 -12.40 -4.57 -1.75
C ARG A 66 -12.21 -3.71 -3.02
N GLY A 67 -11.61 -2.53 -2.83
CA GLY A 67 -11.29 -1.57 -3.88
C GLY A 67 -10.94 -0.21 -3.29
N ARG A 68 -10.64 0.78 -4.15
CA ARG A 68 -10.47 2.17 -3.71
C ARG A 68 -11.83 2.86 -3.73
N HIS A 69 -12.29 3.28 -2.56
CA HIS A 69 -13.56 3.97 -2.39
C HIS A 69 -13.29 5.36 -1.81
N ASP A 70 -13.80 6.41 -2.43
CA ASP A 70 -13.74 7.75 -1.83
C ASP A 70 -15.03 8.03 -1.01
N LEU A 71 -15.78 6.98 -0.65
CA LEU A 71 -17.04 7.07 0.10
C LEU A 71 -16.87 7.80 1.45
N ALA A 72 -15.71 7.67 2.10
CA ALA A 72 -15.41 8.39 3.33
C ALA A 72 -15.50 9.92 3.14
N VAL A 73 -15.15 10.44 1.96
CA VAL A 73 -15.28 11.86 1.62
C VAL A 73 -16.75 12.24 1.44
N LEU A 74 -17.56 11.41 0.75
CA LEU A 74 -19.00 11.64 0.62
C LEU A 74 -19.70 11.62 1.99
N VAL A 75 -19.33 10.69 2.87
CA VAL A 75 -19.85 10.62 4.24
C VAL A 75 -19.49 11.89 5.02
N GLY A 76 -18.24 12.34 4.95
CA GLY A 76 -17.81 13.60 5.57
C GLY A 76 -18.60 14.82 5.07
N ILE A 77 -18.86 14.89 3.76
CA ILE A 77 -19.69 15.94 3.13
C ILE A 77 -21.11 15.91 3.69
N TYR A 78 -21.74 14.73 3.71
CA TYR A 78 -23.11 14.56 4.18
C TYR A 78 -23.28 14.97 5.65
N LEU A 79 -22.39 14.49 6.52
CA LEU A 79 -22.41 14.84 7.94
C LEU A 79 -22.20 16.33 8.18
N GLN A 80 -21.32 16.96 7.40
CA GLN A 80 -21.11 18.40 7.50
C GLN A 80 -22.34 19.20 7.06
N LEU A 81 -23.05 18.77 6.00
CA LEU A 81 -24.26 19.43 5.54
C LEU A 81 -25.40 19.35 6.56
N ILE A 82 -25.60 18.19 7.20
CA ILE A 82 -26.58 18.05 8.30
C ILE A 82 -26.27 19.06 9.41
N ARG A 83 -25.00 19.15 9.81
CA ARG A 83 -24.59 20.06 10.88
C ARG A 83 -24.81 21.53 10.52
N LEU A 84 -24.47 21.92 9.30
CA LEU A 84 -24.73 23.28 8.81
C LEU A 84 -26.24 23.57 8.75
N GLY A 85 -27.06 22.57 8.44
CA GLY A 85 -28.52 22.67 8.48
C GLY A 85 -29.10 22.90 9.85
N ALA A 86 -28.70 22.08 10.82
CA ALA A 86 -29.14 22.27 12.20
C ALA A 86 -28.77 23.66 12.74
N ALA A 87 -27.59 24.17 12.39
CA ALA A 87 -27.14 25.51 12.78
C ALA A 87 -27.95 26.64 12.12
N LEU A 88 -28.42 26.45 10.88
CA LEU A 88 -29.22 27.44 10.15
C LEU A 88 -30.70 27.45 10.55
N THR A 89 -31.28 26.28 10.83
CA THR A 89 -32.71 26.15 11.16
C THR A 89 -33.01 26.36 12.65
N GLY A 90 -31.99 26.35 13.52
CA GLY A 90 -32.16 26.50 14.97
C GLY A 90 -32.94 25.33 15.62
N GLY A 91 -33.02 24.19 14.93
CA GLY A 91 -33.82 23.03 15.34
C GLY A 91 -33.21 22.21 16.49
N PRO A 92 -34.04 21.40 17.21
CA PRO A 92 -33.70 20.93 18.56
C PRO A 92 -32.79 19.69 18.70
N SER A 93 -32.25 19.07 17.65
CA SER A 93 -31.16 18.08 17.81
C SER A 93 -30.46 17.73 16.49
N CYS A 94 -29.21 18.16 16.34
CA CYS A 94 -28.34 17.64 15.28
C CYS A 94 -27.96 16.19 15.63
N PRO A 95 -28.18 15.19 14.76
CA PRO A 95 -27.74 13.82 15.03
C PRO A 95 -26.21 13.67 14.92
N VAL A 96 -25.52 14.67 14.35
CA VAL A 96 -24.06 14.73 14.31
C VAL A 96 -23.57 15.43 15.59
N PRO A 97 -22.66 14.83 16.36
CA PRO A 97 -22.10 15.44 17.56
C PRO A 97 -21.43 16.80 17.29
N ASP A 98 -21.42 17.64 18.33
CA ASP A 98 -20.76 18.94 18.31
C ASP A 98 -19.24 18.85 18.10
N GLY A 99 -18.67 19.85 17.46
CA GLY A 99 -17.24 19.88 17.07
C GLY A 99 -17.00 19.36 15.65
N PRO A 100 -15.81 19.55 15.06
CA PRO A 100 -15.51 19.36 13.64
C PRO A 100 -15.76 17.93 13.13
N VAL A 101 -16.03 17.81 11.83
CA VAL A 101 -16.05 16.50 11.14
C VAL A 101 -14.69 16.31 10.50
N VAL A 102 -13.97 15.23 10.80
CA VAL A 102 -12.63 14.99 10.25
C VAL A 102 -12.61 13.73 9.40
N VAL A 103 -12.26 13.85 8.12
CA VAL A 103 -12.01 12.72 7.23
C VAL A 103 -10.52 12.37 7.28
N VAL A 104 -10.18 11.13 7.63
CA VAL A 104 -8.80 10.65 7.76
C VAL A 104 -8.49 9.68 6.62
N GLY A 105 -7.43 9.94 5.85
CA GLY A 105 -7.01 9.09 4.74
C GLY A 105 -5.51 9.19 4.46
N LEU A 106 -5.01 8.38 3.51
CA LEU A 106 -3.58 8.27 3.20
C LEU A 106 -3.26 8.73 1.76
N ARG A 107 -2.17 9.51 1.61
CA ARG A 107 -1.43 9.74 0.33
C ARG A 107 -2.21 10.33 -0.84
N THR A 108 -3.21 11.15 -0.57
CA THR A 108 -3.84 11.98 -1.61
C THR A 108 -3.40 13.43 -1.40
N ASN A 109 -3.04 14.16 -2.47
CA ASN A 109 -2.94 15.61 -2.38
C ASN A 109 -4.35 16.13 -2.08
N VAL A 110 -4.59 16.40 -0.80
CA VAL A 110 -5.88 16.74 -0.21
C VAL A 110 -6.40 18.01 -0.84
N THR A 111 -5.51 18.99 -1.04
CA THR A 111 -5.84 20.27 -1.65
C THR A 111 -6.41 20.07 -3.06
N VAL A 112 -5.73 19.29 -3.89
CA VAL A 112 -6.19 18.95 -5.25
C VAL A 112 -7.49 18.16 -5.21
N ARG A 113 -7.62 17.17 -4.32
CA ARG A 113 -8.85 16.36 -4.20
C ARG A 113 -10.05 17.21 -3.83
N LEU A 114 -9.93 18.07 -2.82
CA LEU A 114 -10.99 18.97 -2.36
C LEU A 114 -11.35 20.01 -3.44
N ALA A 115 -10.38 20.50 -4.20
CA ALA A 115 -10.62 21.46 -5.28
C ALA A 115 -11.40 20.85 -6.46
N GLN A 116 -11.32 19.53 -6.66
CA GLN A 116 -11.98 18.82 -7.76
C GLN A 116 -13.48 18.56 -7.53
N LEU A 117 -14.00 18.82 -6.34
CA LEU A 117 -15.40 18.59 -5.98
C LEU A 117 -16.24 19.86 -6.17
N ALA A 118 -17.32 19.74 -6.94
CA ALA A 118 -18.26 20.84 -7.17
C ALA A 118 -19.71 20.34 -7.15
N ILE A 119 -20.64 21.22 -6.76
CA ILE A 119 -22.07 21.03 -7.01
C ILE A 119 -22.56 22.20 -7.87
N GLY A 120 -23.19 21.87 -9.00
CA GLY A 120 -23.55 22.85 -10.02
C GLY A 120 -22.30 23.57 -10.55
N ARG A 121 -22.29 24.90 -10.42
CA ARG A 121 -21.16 25.75 -10.84
C ARG A 121 -20.21 26.14 -9.70
N GLN A 122 -20.46 25.69 -8.47
CA GLN A 122 -19.73 26.15 -7.31
C GLN A 122 -18.89 25.05 -6.67
N ASN A 123 -17.69 25.43 -6.23
CA ASN A 123 -16.79 24.54 -5.53
C ASN A 123 -17.33 24.22 -4.12
N LEU A 124 -17.39 22.93 -3.78
CA LEU A 124 -17.93 22.45 -2.50
C LEU A 124 -17.17 22.99 -1.30
N SER A 125 -15.86 23.15 -1.46
CA SER A 125 -14.94 23.39 -0.36
C SER A 125 -15.24 24.66 0.42
N ARG A 126 -15.59 25.74 -0.28
CA ARG A 126 -15.89 27.03 0.34
C ARG A 126 -17.21 26.99 1.11
N ALA A 127 -18.21 26.31 0.55
CA ALA A 127 -19.51 26.14 1.18
C ALA A 127 -19.39 25.32 2.47
N LEU A 128 -18.70 24.17 2.40
CA LEU A 128 -18.59 23.24 3.52
C LEU A 128 -17.52 23.61 4.54
N ARG A 129 -16.82 24.74 4.35
CA ARG A 129 -15.63 25.11 5.14
C ARG A 129 -14.64 23.93 5.18
N MET A 130 -14.40 23.32 4.01
CA MET A 130 -13.43 22.24 3.88
C MET A 130 -12.03 22.80 4.05
N GLN A 131 -11.29 22.21 4.97
CA GLN A 131 -9.92 22.60 5.28
C GLN A 131 -9.04 21.36 5.43
N ARG A 132 -7.78 21.45 5.04
CA ARG A 132 -6.79 20.41 5.36
C ARG A 132 -6.15 20.71 6.71
N ILE A 133 -5.89 19.68 7.49
CA ILE A 133 -5.08 19.79 8.71
C ILE A 133 -3.61 19.86 8.31
N ARG A 134 -2.83 20.68 9.01
CA ARG A 134 -1.38 20.81 8.88
C ARG A 134 -0.68 20.01 9.98
N GLY A 135 0.61 19.74 9.81
CA GLY A 135 1.40 19.07 10.84
C GLY A 135 1.54 19.85 12.16
N ASP A 136 1.31 21.17 12.16
CA ASP A 136 1.30 22.01 13.37
C ASP A 136 -0.07 22.12 14.05
N GLY A 137 -1.07 21.32 13.62
CA GLY A 137 -2.41 21.32 14.20
C GLY A 137 -3.32 22.46 13.73
N ARG A 138 -2.80 23.38 12.91
CA ARG A 138 -3.61 24.41 12.26
C ARG A 138 -4.32 23.86 11.02
N VAL A 139 -5.29 24.61 10.52
CA VAL A 139 -6.10 24.23 9.36
C VAL A 139 -5.92 25.24 8.23
N VAL A 140 -5.93 24.76 6.98
CA VAL A 140 -5.76 25.55 5.76
C VAL A 140 -6.97 25.37 4.86
N ASP A 141 -7.62 26.46 4.47
CA ASP A 141 -8.66 26.42 3.44
C ASP A 141 -8.07 26.33 2.03
N LEU A 142 -8.91 26.14 1.00
CA LEU A 142 -8.44 26.06 -0.38
C LEU A 142 -7.87 27.38 -0.93
N GLN A 143 -8.06 28.50 -0.23
CA GLN A 143 -7.46 29.78 -0.59
C GLN A 143 -6.07 29.95 0.06
N GLY A 144 -5.61 28.97 0.83
CA GLY A 144 -4.33 29.00 1.54
C GLY A 144 -4.38 29.76 2.87
N LYS A 145 -5.56 30.18 3.34
CA LYS A 145 -5.69 30.87 4.63
C LYS A 145 -5.52 29.89 5.77
N ILE A 146 -4.57 30.18 6.66
CA ILE A 146 -4.31 29.39 7.86
C ILE A 146 -5.09 29.95 9.03
N THR A 147 -5.83 29.10 9.74
CA THR A 147 -6.52 29.43 11.00
C THR A 147 -6.26 28.36 12.05
N ARG A 148 -6.57 28.64 13.33
CA ARG A 148 -6.57 27.58 14.35
C ARG A 148 -7.81 26.72 14.15
N ALA A 149 -7.72 25.42 14.45
CA ALA A 149 -8.87 24.52 14.35
C ALA A 149 -10.03 24.98 15.26
N VAL A 150 -9.69 25.52 16.44
CA VAL A 150 -10.67 26.09 17.40
C VAL A 150 -11.46 27.27 16.84
N ASP A 151 -10.92 28.00 15.85
CA ASP A 151 -11.61 29.13 15.20
C ASP A 151 -12.63 28.64 14.17
N SER A 152 -12.64 27.34 13.87
CA SER A 152 -13.57 26.69 12.94
C SER A 152 -14.22 25.45 13.59
N PRO A 153 -14.99 25.61 14.68
CA PRO A 153 -15.56 24.50 15.44
C PRO A 153 -16.56 23.65 14.63
N SER A 154 -17.08 24.20 13.52
CA SER A 154 -17.98 23.54 12.59
C SER A 154 -17.36 23.33 11.19
N GLY A 155 -16.04 23.12 11.11
CA GLY A 155 -15.33 22.82 9.85
C GLY A 155 -15.38 21.34 9.45
N LEU A 156 -15.26 21.07 8.14
CA LEU A 156 -14.97 19.75 7.61
C LEU A 156 -13.47 19.65 7.34
N PHE A 157 -12.77 18.91 8.18
CA PHE A 157 -11.32 18.79 8.10
C PHE A 157 -10.92 17.52 7.39
N TYR A 158 -9.80 17.56 6.69
CA TYR A 158 -9.16 16.37 6.15
C TYR A 158 -7.77 16.20 6.75
N LEU A 159 -7.51 15.02 7.31
CA LEU A 159 -6.23 14.61 7.88
C LEU A 159 -5.57 13.59 6.96
N ASN A 160 -4.41 13.94 6.42
CA ASN A 160 -3.50 12.98 5.79
C ASN A 160 -2.66 12.32 6.89
N THR A 161 -2.72 11.00 7.03
CA THR A 161 -1.95 10.28 8.08
C THR A 161 -0.43 10.42 7.93
N ALA A 162 0.06 10.86 6.77
CA ALA A 162 1.47 11.22 6.58
C ALA A 162 1.93 12.40 7.45
N LEU A 163 1.02 13.24 7.93
CA LEU A 163 1.30 14.38 8.82
C LEU A 163 1.53 13.96 10.28
N GLY A 164 1.32 12.69 10.62
CA GLY A 164 1.50 12.15 11.97
C GLY A 164 0.26 12.38 12.83
N ARG A 165 0.49 12.79 14.09
CA ARG A 165 -0.57 13.04 15.08
C ARG A 165 -0.63 14.53 15.46
N PRO A 166 -1.06 15.42 14.54
CA PRO A 166 -1.19 16.82 14.86
C PRO A 166 -2.29 17.03 15.92
N SER A 167 -2.01 17.85 16.93
CA SER A 167 -3.00 18.22 17.95
C SER A 167 -3.85 19.40 17.49
N LEU A 168 -5.17 19.27 17.49
CA LEU A 168 -6.09 20.35 17.09
C LEU A 168 -6.37 21.34 18.22
N GLY A 169 -6.06 20.99 19.47
CA GLY A 169 -6.41 21.80 20.65
C GLY A 169 -7.93 21.93 20.89
N THR A 170 -8.75 21.10 20.25
CA THR A 170 -10.21 21.01 20.42
C THR A 170 -10.66 19.56 20.31
N SER A 171 -11.77 19.24 20.97
CA SER A 171 -12.47 17.97 20.74
C SER A 171 -13.02 17.90 19.32
N VAL A 172 -13.19 16.68 18.82
CA VAL A 172 -13.73 16.39 17.49
C VAL A 172 -15.12 15.78 17.62
N GLY A 173 -16.07 16.23 16.80
CA GLY A 173 -17.43 15.70 16.83
C GLY A 173 -17.50 14.32 16.18
N THR A 174 -17.05 14.20 14.92
CA THR A 174 -17.06 12.91 14.21
C THR A 174 -15.79 12.72 13.39
N VAL A 175 -15.20 11.53 13.48
CA VAL A 175 -14.07 11.11 12.65
C VAL A 175 -14.55 10.08 11.64
N VAL A 176 -14.29 10.31 10.36
CA VAL A 176 -14.56 9.39 9.25
C VAL A 176 -13.23 8.85 8.74
N ILE A 177 -12.94 7.59 9.01
CA ILE A 177 -11.67 6.94 8.64
C ILE A 177 -11.84 6.19 7.32
N ASP A 178 -11.10 6.60 6.30
CA ASP A 178 -10.94 5.86 5.05
C ASP A 178 -9.89 4.75 5.24
N ARG A 179 -10.31 3.62 5.84
CA ARG A 179 -9.47 2.42 5.96
C ARG A 179 -9.13 1.84 4.59
N THR A 180 -9.91 2.13 3.55
CA THR A 180 -9.66 1.63 2.20
C THR A 180 -8.44 2.28 1.53
N SER A 181 -8.10 3.51 1.93
CA SER A 181 -6.84 4.16 1.51
C SER A 181 -5.60 3.64 2.27
N MET A 182 -5.78 2.95 3.40
CA MET A 182 -4.69 2.54 4.28
C MET A 182 -4.12 1.17 3.88
N ALA A 183 -2.81 1.12 3.65
CA ALA A 183 -2.16 -0.11 3.20
C ALA A 183 -1.82 -1.10 4.35
N ASN A 184 -1.76 -0.64 5.60
CA ASN A 184 -1.37 -1.45 6.76
C ASN A 184 -2.25 -1.16 7.99
N ASP A 185 -2.20 -2.05 8.98
CA ASP A 185 -2.98 -1.93 10.23
C ASP A 185 -2.40 -0.89 11.18
N GLN A 186 -1.11 -0.55 11.08
CA GLN A 186 -0.50 0.50 11.89
C GLN A 186 -1.12 1.87 11.61
N SER A 187 -1.36 2.21 10.33
CA SER A 187 -2.05 3.46 9.96
C SER A 187 -3.48 3.49 10.47
N TRP A 188 -4.14 2.34 10.49
CA TRP A 188 -5.46 2.19 11.08
C TRP A 188 -5.45 2.44 12.59
N GLU A 189 -4.53 1.81 13.31
CA GLU A 189 -4.34 2.00 14.75
C GLU A 189 -3.96 3.44 15.10
N CYS A 190 -3.08 4.07 14.31
CA CYS A 190 -2.74 5.48 14.47
C CYS A 190 -3.94 6.41 14.26
N ALA A 191 -4.78 6.15 13.25
CA ALA A 191 -5.98 6.94 13.01
C ALA A 191 -7.01 6.78 14.16
N LEU A 192 -7.17 5.56 14.68
CA LEU A 192 -8.03 5.29 15.85
C LEU A 192 -7.47 5.92 17.13
N ALA A 193 -6.16 5.87 17.34
CA ALA A 193 -5.50 6.51 18.47
C ALA A 193 -5.68 8.02 18.40
N TRP A 194 -5.43 8.63 17.24
CA TRP A 194 -5.64 10.07 17.02
C TRP A 194 -7.08 10.49 17.29
N ALA A 195 -8.07 9.71 16.82
CA ALA A 195 -9.48 9.95 17.10
C ALA A 195 -9.79 9.87 18.61
N SER A 196 -9.13 8.96 19.33
CA SER A 196 -9.29 8.83 20.78
C SER A 196 -8.61 9.97 21.55
N GLU A 197 -7.42 10.41 21.12
CA GLU A 197 -6.68 11.54 21.70
C GLU A 197 -7.43 12.88 21.59
N HIS A 198 -8.38 12.99 20.65
CA HIS A 198 -9.20 14.18 20.43
C HIS A 198 -10.65 14.01 20.90
N ASP A 199 -10.90 13.02 21.78
CA ASP A 199 -12.20 12.73 22.35
C ASP A 199 -13.32 12.63 21.31
N ALA A 200 -13.04 12.00 20.16
CA ALA A 200 -14.00 11.91 19.07
C ALA A 200 -15.31 11.23 19.53
N ALA A 201 -16.40 11.99 19.55
CA ALA A 201 -17.69 11.51 20.06
C ALA A 201 -18.26 10.36 19.21
N ARG A 202 -17.96 10.36 17.90
CA ARG A 202 -18.32 9.28 16.96
C ARG A 202 -17.17 8.97 16.02
N VAL A 203 -17.01 7.69 15.68
CA VAL A 203 -16.10 7.22 14.64
C VAL A 203 -16.89 6.42 13.61
N VAL A 204 -16.73 6.79 12.35
CA VAL A 204 -17.21 6.05 11.19
C VAL A 204 -15.99 5.54 10.45
N ALA A 205 -15.93 4.25 10.15
CA ALA A 205 -14.85 3.67 9.36
C ALA A 205 -15.43 3.08 8.07
N VAL A 206 -14.80 3.39 6.95
CA VAL A 206 -15.07 2.78 5.64
C VAL A 206 -13.90 1.85 5.34
N ALA A 207 -14.16 0.55 5.26
CA ALA A 207 -13.15 -0.50 5.16
C ALA A 207 -13.53 -1.56 4.13
N ASP A 208 -12.66 -2.57 3.95
CA ASP A 208 -12.98 -3.70 3.07
C ASP A 208 -13.77 -4.79 3.79
N LEU A 209 -14.60 -5.51 3.03
CA LEU A 209 -15.20 -6.77 3.47
C LEU A 209 -14.11 -7.75 3.89
N GLY A 210 -14.34 -8.43 5.01
CA GLY A 210 -13.39 -9.35 5.64
C GLY A 210 -12.32 -8.68 6.51
N THR A 211 -12.21 -7.35 6.51
CA THR A 211 -11.36 -6.67 7.50
C THR A 211 -12.10 -6.53 8.83
N GLN A 212 -11.38 -6.74 9.93
CA GLN A 212 -11.95 -6.61 11.27
C GLN A 212 -11.74 -5.19 11.80
N PRO A 213 -12.71 -4.65 12.54
CA PRO A 213 -12.65 -3.29 13.07
C PRO A 213 -11.73 -3.14 14.30
N GLY A 214 -11.13 -4.23 14.79
CA GLY A 214 -10.34 -4.27 16.03
C GLY A 214 -11.19 -4.33 17.30
N SER A 215 -10.57 -4.70 18.43
CA SER A 215 -11.25 -5.15 19.66
C SER A 215 -11.67 -4.04 20.65
N ASN A 216 -11.17 -2.81 20.50
CA ASN A 216 -11.24 -1.81 21.59
C ASN A 216 -12.47 -0.88 21.54
N ARG A 217 -13.37 -1.03 20.56
CA ARG A 217 -14.59 -0.21 20.41
C ARG A 217 -15.79 -1.06 20.01
N THR A 218 -16.99 -0.63 20.39
CA THR A 218 -18.26 -1.23 19.96
C THR A 218 -18.66 -0.68 18.59
N TRP A 219 -18.78 -1.59 17.61
CA TRP A 219 -19.09 -1.23 16.23
C TRP A 219 -20.46 -1.74 15.80
N THR A 220 -21.25 -0.87 15.17
CA THR A 220 -22.33 -1.28 14.27
C THR A 220 -21.72 -1.53 12.90
N GLN A 221 -21.65 -2.81 12.52
CA GLN A 221 -21.12 -3.22 11.23
C GLN A 221 -22.22 -3.21 10.16
N TRP A 222 -21.87 -2.79 8.95
CA TRP A 222 -22.74 -2.89 7.79
C TRP A 222 -22.00 -3.54 6.61
N PRO A 223 -22.45 -4.73 6.19
CA PRO A 223 -21.91 -5.48 5.08
C PRO A 223 -22.88 -5.49 3.88
N TRP A 224 -22.36 -5.94 2.74
CA TRP A 224 -23.07 -6.05 1.48
C TRP A 224 -23.72 -7.40 1.36
N THR A 225 -25.05 -7.45 1.43
CA THR A 225 -25.75 -8.70 1.16
C THR A 225 -26.00 -8.83 -0.35
N PRO A 226 -25.83 -10.01 -0.95
CA PRO A 226 -26.20 -10.25 -2.35
C PRO A 226 -27.68 -9.91 -2.63
N ALA A 227 -28.56 -10.15 -1.65
CA ALA A 227 -29.97 -9.79 -1.70
C ALA A 227 -30.18 -8.28 -1.79
N LEU A 228 -29.53 -7.49 -0.92
CA LEU A 228 -29.63 -6.02 -0.89
C LEU A 228 -29.22 -5.42 -2.24
N ARG A 229 -28.16 -5.93 -2.87
CA ARG A 229 -27.76 -5.48 -4.21
C ARG A 229 -28.77 -5.88 -5.28
N THR A 230 -29.35 -7.09 -5.19
CA THR A 230 -30.31 -7.62 -6.16
C THR A 230 -31.62 -6.83 -6.11
N ASP A 231 -32.15 -6.59 -4.92
CA ASP A 231 -33.36 -5.81 -4.70
C ASP A 231 -33.20 -4.37 -5.20
N VAL A 232 -32.06 -3.74 -4.89
CA VAL A 232 -31.73 -2.39 -5.37
C VAL A 232 -31.59 -2.37 -6.89
N ARG A 233 -30.90 -3.36 -7.51
CA ARG A 233 -30.78 -3.45 -8.97
C ARG A 233 -32.11 -3.64 -9.67
N HIS A 234 -32.92 -4.57 -9.18
CA HIS A 234 -34.21 -4.92 -9.75
C HIS A 234 -35.14 -3.69 -9.76
N THR A 235 -35.06 -2.87 -8.72
CA THR A 235 -35.88 -1.67 -8.57
C THR A 235 -35.48 -0.53 -9.54
N LEU A 236 -34.29 -0.56 -10.17
CA LEU A 236 -33.68 0.66 -10.72
C LEU A 236 -33.15 0.63 -12.15
N GLY A 237 -33.25 -0.48 -12.91
CA GLY A 237 -33.05 -0.50 -14.38
C GLY A 237 -31.89 0.34 -15.00
N HIS A 238 -30.84 -0.33 -15.48
CA HIS A 238 -29.50 0.19 -15.87
C HIS A 238 -29.30 1.56 -16.56
N ARG A 239 -28.25 2.31 -16.10
CA ARG A 239 -27.07 2.97 -16.78
C ARG A 239 -26.62 4.25 -15.98
N PRO A 240 -25.39 4.84 -16.11
CA PRO A 240 -24.04 4.39 -16.51
C PRO A 240 -22.92 4.89 -15.51
N ALA A 241 -21.68 5.07 -16.00
CA ALA A 241 -20.40 5.25 -15.27
C ALA A 241 -20.42 6.13 -14.00
N TYR A 242 -19.96 5.55 -12.89
CA TYR A 242 -20.00 6.13 -11.56
C TYR A 242 -18.62 6.67 -11.14
N GLY A 243 -18.58 7.83 -10.47
CA GLY A 243 -17.35 8.37 -9.86
C GLY A 243 -16.97 7.62 -8.57
N PRO A 244 -15.72 7.76 -8.07
CA PRO A 244 -15.25 7.05 -6.87
C PRO A 244 -15.94 7.48 -5.56
N LEU A 245 -16.72 8.56 -5.59
CA LEU A 245 -17.47 9.10 -4.46
C LEU A 245 -18.82 8.39 -4.22
N THR A 246 -19.27 7.54 -5.14
CA THR A 246 -20.55 6.83 -5.03
C THR A 246 -20.32 5.32 -4.93
N SER A 247 -21.16 4.68 -4.15
CA SER A 247 -21.28 3.23 -4.03
C SER A 247 -21.99 2.59 -5.22
N ASN A 248 -22.51 3.35 -6.19
CA ASN A 248 -23.23 2.80 -7.33
C ASN A 248 -22.39 1.94 -8.27
N ALA A 249 -21.07 2.11 -8.31
CA ALA A 249 -20.19 1.17 -9.01
C ALA A 249 -20.37 -0.27 -8.48
N LEU A 250 -20.70 -0.43 -7.21
CA LEU A 250 -21.02 -1.71 -6.57
C LEU A 250 -22.31 -2.33 -7.14
N LEU A 251 -23.25 -1.51 -7.64
CA LEU A 251 -24.47 -1.95 -8.34
C LEU A 251 -24.22 -2.36 -9.79
N ALA A 252 -23.06 -2.08 -10.39
CA ALA A 252 -22.71 -2.58 -11.72
C ALA A 252 -22.07 -3.98 -11.65
N HIS A 253 -21.31 -4.29 -10.61
CA HIS A 253 -20.59 -5.58 -10.52
C HIS A 253 -21.44 -6.76 -10.06
N ARG A 254 -21.50 -7.80 -10.89
CA ARG A 254 -22.23 -9.05 -10.59
C ARG A 254 -21.80 -9.61 -9.23
N PRO A 255 -22.68 -10.36 -8.53
CA PRO A 255 -22.22 -11.15 -7.38
C PRO A 255 -20.98 -11.91 -7.78
N ALA A 256 -19.93 -11.78 -6.96
CA ALA A 256 -18.74 -12.55 -7.18
C ALA A 256 -19.17 -14.02 -7.17
N ALA A 257 -19.05 -14.68 -8.31
CA ALA A 257 -19.06 -16.12 -8.35
C ALA A 257 -17.91 -16.62 -7.46
N ALA A 258 -17.99 -17.87 -7.00
CA ALA A 258 -16.81 -18.50 -6.43
C ALA A 258 -15.63 -18.30 -7.40
N PRO A 259 -14.41 -17.97 -6.91
CA PRO A 259 -13.27 -17.84 -7.79
C PRO A 259 -13.11 -19.14 -8.57
N SER A 260 -12.79 -19.04 -9.85
CA SER A 260 -12.39 -20.21 -10.62
C SER A 260 -10.95 -20.58 -10.30
N ALA A 261 -10.53 -21.79 -10.64
CA ALA A 261 -9.18 -22.27 -10.46
C ALA A 261 -8.49 -22.51 -11.79
N ALA A 262 -7.22 -22.12 -11.89
CA ALA A 262 -6.29 -22.61 -12.89
C ALA A 262 -5.37 -23.64 -12.21
N VAL A 263 -5.48 -24.91 -12.59
CA VAL A 263 -4.80 -26.01 -11.91
C VAL A 263 -3.59 -26.47 -12.72
N TYR A 264 -2.47 -26.69 -12.06
CA TYR A 264 -1.29 -27.29 -12.65
C TYR A 264 -0.69 -28.39 -11.76
N ARG A 265 0.21 -29.19 -12.35
CA ARG A 265 0.95 -30.25 -11.68
C ARG A 265 2.43 -30.10 -11.97
N HIS A 266 3.24 -30.34 -10.94
CA HIS A 266 4.68 -30.48 -11.08
C HIS A 266 5.19 -31.40 -9.97
N GLU A 267 5.48 -32.66 -10.30
CA GLU A 267 5.67 -33.73 -9.30
C GLU A 267 6.80 -33.40 -8.32
N GLN A 268 7.96 -32.97 -8.82
CA GLN A 268 9.11 -32.59 -7.99
C GLN A 268 8.80 -31.41 -7.07
N LEU A 269 7.97 -30.47 -7.52
CA LEU A 269 7.61 -29.27 -6.74
C LEU A 269 6.64 -29.66 -5.63
N ALA A 270 5.65 -30.51 -5.94
CA ALA A 270 4.70 -31.04 -4.98
C ALA A 270 5.40 -31.88 -3.90
N GLU A 271 6.38 -32.71 -4.26
CA GLU A 271 7.14 -33.50 -3.30
C GLU A 271 7.98 -32.62 -2.37
N LEU A 272 8.72 -31.66 -2.91
CA LEU A 272 9.49 -30.71 -2.10
C LEU A 272 8.59 -29.92 -1.15
N TYR A 273 7.43 -29.45 -1.62
CA TYR A 273 6.47 -28.77 -0.75
C TYR A 273 5.94 -29.68 0.36
N ARG A 274 5.64 -30.95 0.08
CA ARG A 274 5.23 -31.91 1.12
C ARG A 274 6.30 -32.08 2.20
N THR A 275 7.55 -32.32 1.80
CA THR A 275 8.67 -32.51 2.72
C THR A 275 8.87 -31.30 3.62
N VAL A 276 8.91 -30.10 3.03
CA VAL A 276 9.15 -28.87 3.80
C VAL A 276 7.98 -28.56 4.73
N VAL A 277 6.73 -28.68 4.25
CA VAL A 277 5.55 -28.40 5.08
C VAL A 277 5.44 -29.40 6.23
N ALA A 278 5.72 -30.69 6.02
CA ALA A 278 5.76 -31.67 7.10
C ALA A 278 6.77 -31.27 8.19
N GLY A 279 7.96 -30.82 7.80
CA GLY A 279 8.97 -30.31 8.73
C GLY A 279 8.51 -29.07 9.51
N VAL A 280 7.82 -28.12 8.85
CA VAL A 280 7.26 -26.93 9.52
C VAL A 280 6.13 -27.29 10.49
N VAL A 281 5.25 -28.22 10.12
CA VAL A 281 4.19 -28.71 11.01
C VAL A 281 4.80 -29.42 12.23
N ALA A 282 5.85 -30.21 12.05
CA ALA A 282 6.57 -30.83 13.14
C ALA A 282 7.20 -29.78 14.08
N ALA A 283 7.83 -28.73 13.53
CA ALA A 283 8.39 -27.63 14.32
C ALA A 283 7.30 -26.90 15.15
N ARG A 284 6.10 -26.70 14.59
CA ARG A 284 4.97 -26.07 15.28
C ARG A 284 4.39 -26.85 16.44
N ARG A 285 4.45 -28.17 16.38
CA ARG A 285 3.97 -29.03 17.48
C ARG A 285 4.85 -28.90 18.73
N ILE A 286 6.03 -28.29 18.62
CA ILE A 286 6.90 -27.98 19.76
C ILE A 286 6.36 -26.74 20.47
N HIS A 287 5.53 -26.95 21.49
CA HIS A 287 4.93 -25.87 22.28
C HIS A 287 5.89 -25.45 23.40
N THR A 288 6.85 -24.58 23.05
CA THR A 288 7.75 -23.93 24.01
C THR A 288 7.45 -22.44 24.13
N PRO A 289 7.63 -21.81 25.31
CA PRO A 289 7.52 -20.36 25.45
C PRO A 289 8.66 -19.60 24.75
N GLU A 290 9.75 -20.29 24.41
CA GLU A 290 10.87 -19.72 23.65
C GLU A 290 10.52 -19.56 22.16
N PRO A 291 11.01 -18.49 21.50
CA PRO A 291 10.88 -18.34 20.06
C PRO A 291 11.60 -19.46 19.30
N TRP A 292 11.18 -19.72 18.06
CA TRP A 292 11.82 -20.75 17.24
C TRP A 292 13.32 -20.48 17.06
N PRO A 293 14.16 -21.52 17.06
CA PRO A 293 15.55 -21.39 16.68
C PRO A 293 15.69 -20.69 15.33
N GLN A 294 16.64 -19.76 15.24
CA GLN A 294 16.85 -18.94 14.05
C GLN A 294 16.94 -19.74 12.73
N PRO A 295 17.63 -20.90 12.64
CA PRO A 295 17.66 -21.68 11.41
C PRO A 295 16.28 -22.18 10.97
N THR A 296 15.44 -22.61 11.93
CA THR A 296 14.07 -23.04 11.69
C THR A 296 13.19 -21.86 11.26
N ALA A 297 13.33 -20.71 11.92
CA ALA A 297 12.62 -19.48 11.55
C ALA A 297 12.98 -19.00 10.14
N ASP A 298 14.27 -19.04 9.78
CA ASP A 298 14.75 -18.66 8.45
C ASP A 298 14.31 -19.64 7.36
N ALA A 299 14.22 -20.95 7.65
CA ALA A 299 13.66 -21.94 6.73
C ALA A 299 12.18 -21.67 6.44
N VAL A 300 11.38 -21.34 7.46
CA VAL A 300 9.97 -20.99 7.28
C VAL A 300 9.80 -19.68 6.51
N ARG A 301 10.66 -18.68 6.75
CA ARG A 301 10.69 -17.43 5.98
C ARG A 301 11.06 -17.68 4.52
N LEU A 302 12.02 -18.56 4.26
CA LEU A 302 12.45 -18.94 2.91
C LEU A 302 11.33 -19.65 2.16
N LEU A 303 10.73 -20.69 2.74
CA LEU A 303 9.57 -21.39 2.17
C LEU A 303 8.47 -20.39 1.79
N ASN A 304 8.13 -19.48 2.70
CA ASN A 304 7.09 -18.49 2.47
C ASN A 304 7.37 -17.50 1.32
N LEU A 305 8.64 -17.20 1.05
CA LEU A 305 9.03 -16.43 -0.13
C LEU A 305 8.86 -17.29 -1.38
N LEU A 306 9.45 -18.48 -1.39
CA LEU A 306 9.47 -19.40 -2.53
C LEU A 306 8.08 -19.87 -2.96
N TRP A 307 7.18 -20.13 -2.01
CA TRP A 307 5.83 -20.62 -2.27
C TRP A 307 5.05 -19.72 -3.22
N CYS A 308 5.23 -18.41 -3.12
CA CYS A 308 4.46 -17.43 -3.90
C CYS A 308 5.31 -16.69 -4.94
N SER A 309 6.53 -17.18 -5.22
CA SER A 309 7.40 -16.63 -6.26
C SER A 309 7.06 -17.24 -7.61
N TRP A 310 6.51 -16.43 -8.51
CA TRP A 310 6.16 -16.86 -9.88
C TRP A 310 7.13 -16.36 -10.94
N GLY A 311 7.91 -15.32 -10.61
CA GLY A 311 9.00 -14.85 -11.45
C GLY A 311 10.37 -15.39 -10.99
N SER A 312 11.42 -14.90 -11.63
CA SER A 312 12.80 -15.19 -11.28
C SER A 312 13.14 -14.79 -9.83
N ILE A 313 13.61 -15.76 -9.05
CA ILE A 313 14.05 -15.54 -7.66
C ILE A 313 15.18 -14.51 -7.60
N GLY A 314 16.12 -14.55 -8.54
CA GLY A 314 17.22 -13.58 -8.63
C GLY A 314 16.74 -12.15 -8.84
N ARG A 315 15.77 -11.94 -9.75
CA ARG A 315 15.16 -10.61 -9.98
C ARG A 315 14.35 -10.15 -8.79
N GLN A 316 13.57 -11.04 -8.18
CA GLN A 316 12.82 -10.74 -6.97
C GLN A 316 13.74 -10.31 -5.83
N ASP A 317 14.87 -10.98 -5.62
CA ASP A 317 15.88 -10.59 -4.63
C ASP A 317 16.49 -9.22 -4.95
N ALA A 318 16.79 -8.93 -6.21
CA ALA A 318 17.27 -7.61 -6.62
C ALA A 318 16.25 -6.51 -6.31
N TRP A 319 14.98 -6.72 -6.66
CA TRP A 319 13.89 -5.81 -6.32
C TRP A 319 13.67 -5.68 -4.81
N GLN A 320 13.83 -6.76 -4.08
CA GLN A 320 13.71 -6.77 -2.63
C GLN A 320 14.80 -5.92 -1.96
N VAL A 321 16.03 -5.99 -2.47
CA VAL A 321 17.15 -5.13 -2.05
C VAL A 321 16.88 -3.67 -2.42
N LEU A 322 16.47 -3.40 -3.67
CA LEU A 322 16.19 -2.05 -4.15
C LEU A 322 15.07 -1.37 -3.37
N MET A 323 14.01 -2.11 -3.04
CA MET A 323 12.88 -1.61 -2.26
C MET A 323 13.19 -1.52 -0.75
N GLY A 324 14.38 -1.93 -0.30
CA GLY A 324 14.81 -1.89 1.10
C GLY A 324 14.17 -2.93 2.02
N ARG A 325 13.42 -3.91 1.49
CA ARG A 325 12.48 -4.74 2.26
C ARG A 325 12.99 -6.14 2.59
N GLY A 326 13.29 -6.42 3.86
CA GLY A 326 13.48 -7.79 4.35
C GLY A 326 14.71 -8.52 3.81
N THR A 327 14.83 -9.80 4.16
CA THR A 327 15.94 -10.68 3.76
C THR A 327 15.53 -11.44 2.49
N GLY A 328 16.35 -11.34 1.43
CA GLY A 328 16.10 -12.06 0.17
C GLY A 328 16.24 -13.58 0.32
N ALA A 329 15.69 -14.31 -0.63
CA ALA A 329 15.71 -15.77 -0.69
C ALA A 329 17.15 -16.31 -0.62
N ARG A 330 18.10 -15.71 -1.36
CA ARG A 330 19.52 -16.11 -1.34
C ARG A 330 20.17 -15.93 0.04
N ALA A 331 19.80 -14.89 0.78
CA ALA A 331 20.36 -14.65 2.11
C ALA A 331 19.76 -15.61 3.15
N LEU A 332 18.46 -15.92 3.05
CA LEU A 332 17.82 -16.93 3.90
C LEU A 332 18.33 -18.34 3.58
N ALA A 333 18.50 -18.71 2.32
CA ALA A 333 19.08 -19.98 1.91
C ALA A 333 20.50 -20.16 2.47
N ARG A 334 21.34 -19.12 2.42
CA ARG A 334 22.66 -19.14 3.07
C ARG A 334 22.57 -19.28 4.59
N SER A 335 21.61 -18.63 5.24
CA SER A 335 21.39 -18.75 6.68
C SER A 335 21.00 -20.18 7.06
N VAL A 336 20.03 -20.77 6.36
CA VAL A 336 19.56 -22.16 6.58
C VAL A 336 20.66 -23.17 6.27
N SER A 337 21.43 -22.94 5.20
CA SER A 337 22.58 -23.78 4.85
C SER A 337 23.67 -23.73 5.93
N ARG A 338 23.88 -22.63 6.64
CA ARG A 338 24.93 -22.53 7.68
C ARG A 338 24.39 -22.78 9.09
N GLY A 339 23.08 -22.72 9.27
CA GLY A 339 22.42 -22.83 10.56
C GLY A 339 22.50 -24.24 11.13
N THR A 340 22.92 -24.35 12.39
CA THR A 340 22.91 -25.59 13.16
C THR A 340 21.98 -25.47 14.36
N LEU A 341 21.38 -26.59 14.76
CA LEU A 341 20.62 -26.73 16.00
C LEU A 341 21.44 -27.43 17.09
N GLU A 342 22.76 -27.51 16.92
CA GLU A 342 23.69 -28.02 17.93
C GLU A 342 23.52 -27.32 19.29
N GLY A 343 23.67 -28.08 20.36
CA GLY A 343 23.47 -27.59 21.73
C GLY A 343 22.02 -27.41 22.17
N ARG A 344 21.02 -27.57 21.29
CA ARG A 344 19.59 -27.55 21.68
C ARG A 344 19.20 -28.85 22.38
N THR A 345 18.53 -28.72 23.51
CA THR A 345 18.07 -29.84 24.35
C THR A 345 16.54 -29.98 24.31
N GLY A 346 16.01 -31.05 24.91
CA GLY A 346 14.56 -31.27 25.00
C GLY A 346 13.89 -31.49 23.63
N PRO A 347 12.65 -30.99 23.43
CA PRO A 347 11.90 -31.18 22.18
C PRO A 347 12.65 -30.70 20.92
N TRP A 348 13.45 -29.64 21.03
CA TRP A 348 14.26 -29.13 19.92
C TRP A 348 15.46 -30.03 19.59
N GLY A 349 16.00 -30.76 20.58
CA GLY A 349 17.03 -31.78 20.36
C GLY A 349 16.50 -32.97 19.55
N LEU A 350 15.30 -33.44 19.87
CA LEU A 350 14.63 -34.50 19.10
C LEU A 350 14.30 -34.05 17.67
N PHE A 351 13.79 -32.83 17.51
CA PHE A 351 13.51 -32.25 16.19
C PHE A 351 14.76 -32.13 15.33
N ARG A 352 15.89 -31.70 15.93
CA ARG A 352 17.20 -31.65 15.27
C ARG A 352 17.61 -33.00 14.68
N GLU A 353 17.37 -34.09 15.40
CA GLU A 353 17.79 -35.43 14.99
C GLU A 353 16.85 -36.07 13.98
N THR A 354 15.56 -35.70 14.00
CA THR A 354 14.52 -36.43 13.26
C THR A 354 13.93 -35.68 12.07
N GLN A 355 13.73 -34.36 12.16
CA GLN A 355 12.92 -33.60 11.18
C GLN A 355 13.70 -32.43 10.55
N TRP A 356 14.65 -31.85 11.29
CA TRP A 356 15.48 -30.75 10.80
C TRP A 356 16.30 -31.09 9.54
N PRO A 357 16.93 -32.27 9.39
CA PRO A 357 17.71 -32.58 8.19
C PRO A 357 16.86 -32.55 6.92
N ASP A 358 15.64 -33.09 6.98
CA ASP A 358 14.73 -33.14 5.83
C ASP A 358 14.10 -31.78 5.55
N LEU A 359 13.73 -31.02 6.58
CA LEU A 359 13.28 -29.64 6.42
C LEU A 359 14.37 -28.77 5.76
N ARG A 360 15.61 -28.87 6.26
CA ARG A 360 16.76 -28.09 5.77
C ARG A 360 17.10 -28.47 4.33
N ARG A 361 17.17 -29.77 4.01
CA ARG A 361 17.44 -30.23 2.64
C ARG A 361 16.31 -29.81 1.71
N GLY A 362 15.06 -30.15 2.04
CA GLY A 362 13.91 -29.88 1.18
C GLY A 362 13.72 -28.39 0.86
N VAL A 363 13.98 -27.47 1.81
CA VAL A 363 13.81 -26.03 1.54
C VAL A 363 14.95 -25.46 0.69
N LEU A 364 16.15 -26.05 0.76
CA LEU A 364 17.29 -25.67 -0.09
C LEU A 364 17.12 -26.24 -1.51
N ASP A 365 16.70 -27.49 -1.64
CA ASP A 365 16.39 -28.11 -2.93
C ASP A 365 15.25 -27.36 -3.64
N LEU A 366 14.24 -26.91 -2.89
CA LEU A 366 13.17 -26.04 -3.41
C LEU A 366 13.69 -24.67 -3.85
N TYR A 367 14.64 -24.09 -3.11
CA TYR A 367 15.27 -22.83 -3.50
C TYR A 367 16.05 -23.00 -4.80
N GLU A 368 16.86 -24.06 -4.92
CA GLU A 368 17.66 -24.36 -6.11
C GLU A 368 16.77 -24.59 -7.34
N LEU A 369 15.75 -25.45 -7.22
CA LEU A 369 14.78 -25.70 -8.29
C LEU A 369 14.18 -24.40 -8.83
N LEU A 370 13.63 -23.56 -7.95
CA LEU A 370 12.96 -22.32 -8.36
C LEU A 370 13.94 -21.22 -8.80
N TYR A 371 15.20 -21.28 -8.36
CA TYR A 371 16.22 -20.31 -8.73
C TYR A 371 16.77 -20.59 -10.13
N ASP A 372 17.00 -21.86 -10.45
CA ASP A 372 17.55 -22.30 -11.74
C ASP A 372 16.50 -22.28 -12.84
N ASP A 373 15.31 -22.84 -12.57
CA ASP A 373 14.21 -22.90 -13.53
C ASP A 373 12.85 -22.93 -12.82
N ASN A 374 12.15 -21.79 -12.75
CA ASN A 374 10.84 -21.73 -12.10
C ASN A 374 9.75 -22.21 -13.09
N PRO A 375 9.21 -23.44 -12.95
CA PRO A 375 8.29 -24.02 -13.93
C PRO A 375 6.97 -23.24 -14.04
N ARG A 376 6.65 -22.43 -13.03
CA ARG A 376 5.43 -21.62 -12.99
C ARG A 376 5.48 -20.40 -13.92
N ARG A 377 6.67 -20.02 -14.39
CA ARG A 377 6.86 -18.92 -15.33
C ARG A 377 6.14 -19.18 -16.65
N ASP A 378 6.37 -20.34 -17.25
CA ASP A 378 5.79 -20.68 -18.55
C ASP A 378 4.28 -20.86 -18.46
N LEU A 379 3.81 -21.40 -17.33
CA LEU A 379 2.39 -21.45 -17.01
C LEU A 379 1.77 -20.05 -16.95
N LEU A 380 2.44 -19.07 -16.34
CA LEU A 380 1.92 -17.70 -16.28
C LEU A 380 1.78 -17.08 -17.69
N LEU A 381 2.76 -17.30 -18.57
CA LEU A 381 2.68 -16.84 -19.96
C LEU A 381 1.52 -17.50 -20.71
N ALA A 382 1.35 -18.81 -20.54
CA ALA A 382 0.23 -19.55 -21.12
C ALA A 382 -1.13 -19.06 -20.60
N LEU A 383 -1.23 -18.75 -19.30
CA LEU A 383 -2.43 -18.19 -18.68
C LEU A 383 -2.76 -16.79 -19.18
N ILE A 384 -1.75 -15.93 -19.37
CA ILE A 384 -1.95 -14.59 -19.95
C ILE A 384 -2.43 -14.71 -21.40
N ALA A 385 -1.86 -15.62 -22.18
CA ALA A 385 -2.31 -15.89 -23.55
C ALA A 385 -3.75 -16.42 -23.58
N TRP A 386 -4.07 -17.39 -22.71
CA TRP A 386 -5.42 -17.92 -22.52
C TRP A 386 -6.41 -16.82 -22.12
N ALA A 387 -6.05 -15.98 -21.16
CA ALA A 387 -6.85 -14.85 -20.70
C ALA A 387 -7.16 -13.87 -21.85
N ARG A 388 -6.13 -13.49 -22.62
CA ARG A 388 -6.29 -12.60 -23.79
C ARG A 388 -7.18 -13.20 -24.88
N ALA A 389 -7.11 -14.53 -25.08
CA ALA A 389 -7.93 -15.23 -26.07
C ALA A 389 -9.40 -15.37 -25.65
N ASN A 390 -9.66 -15.65 -24.37
CA ASN A 390 -11.01 -15.89 -23.86
C ASN A 390 -11.74 -14.62 -23.42
N GLN A 391 -10.99 -13.58 -23.06
CA GLN A 391 -11.52 -12.29 -22.59
C GLN A 391 -11.01 -11.15 -23.47
N ALA A 392 -11.25 -11.27 -24.78
CA ALA A 392 -10.81 -10.28 -25.77
C ALA A 392 -11.37 -8.88 -25.42
N GLY A 393 -10.48 -7.91 -25.20
CA GLY A 393 -10.88 -6.55 -24.85
C GLY A 393 -10.89 -6.23 -23.34
N ALA A 394 -10.69 -7.22 -22.47
CA ALA A 394 -10.65 -7.04 -21.02
C ALA A 394 -9.20 -6.89 -20.51
N PRO A 395 -8.90 -5.91 -19.64
CA PRO A 395 -7.62 -5.85 -18.95
C PRO A 395 -7.40 -7.07 -18.05
N VAL A 396 -6.18 -7.60 -18.07
CA VAL A 396 -5.76 -8.72 -17.22
C VAL A 396 -4.93 -8.19 -16.06
N ILE A 397 -5.31 -8.56 -14.84
CA ILE A 397 -4.62 -8.16 -13.61
C ILE A 397 -3.97 -9.40 -13.00
N VAL A 398 -2.65 -9.42 -12.95
CA VAL A 398 -1.85 -10.43 -12.27
C VAL A 398 -1.56 -9.96 -10.84
N ARG A 399 -2.11 -10.68 -9.86
CA ARG A 399 -1.89 -10.41 -8.45
C ARG A 399 -0.75 -11.22 -7.89
N THR A 400 0.19 -10.51 -7.28
CA THR A 400 1.29 -11.11 -6.56
C THR A 400 1.22 -10.79 -5.08
N ARG A 401 2.04 -11.46 -4.28
CA ARG A 401 2.01 -11.32 -2.81
C ARG A 401 2.67 -10.04 -2.29
N SER A 402 3.73 -9.61 -2.97
CA SER A 402 4.58 -8.49 -2.57
C SER A 402 4.90 -7.59 -3.76
N ARG A 403 5.32 -6.35 -3.46
CA ARG A 403 5.77 -5.42 -4.51
C ARG A 403 7.01 -5.91 -5.25
N SER A 404 7.95 -6.54 -4.54
CA SER A 404 9.15 -7.10 -5.18
C SER A 404 8.79 -8.26 -6.12
N ALA A 405 7.83 -9.10 -5.75
CA ALA A 405 7.32 -10.15 -6.63
C ALA A 405 6.56 -9.56 -7.83
N ALA A 406 5.74 -8.52 -7.62
CA ALA A 406 5.06 -7.82 -8.71
C ALA A 406 6.06 -7.23 -9.71
N ALA A 407 7.10 -6.55 -9.23
CA ALA A 407 8.11 -5.93 -10.06
C ALA A 407 8.94 -6.98 -10.82
N ALA A 408 9.34 -8.07 -10.17
CA ALA A 408 10.06 -9.16 -10.82
C ALA A 408 9.24 -9.83 -11.94
N VAL A 409 7.96 -10.14 -11.65
CA VAL A 409 7.04 -10.70 -12.65
C VAL A 409 6.81 -9.71 -13.80
N ALA A 410 6.62 -8.43 -13.51
CA ALA A 410 6.43 -7.41 -14.54
C ALA A 410 7.65 -7.27 -15.46
N GLU A 411 8.86 -7.21 -14.89
CA GLU A 411 10.12 -7.15 -15.63
C GLU A 411 10.28 -8.37 -16.54
N GLU A 412 9.95 -9.57 -16.03
CA GLU A 412 10.05 -10.81 -16.78
C GLU A 412 9.03 -10.94 -17.91
N LEU A 413 7.80 -10.47 -17.67
CA LEU A 413 6.78 -10.39 -18.72
C LEU A 413 7.16 -9.36 -19.79
N ALA A 414 7.77 -8.22 -19.40
CA ALA A 414 8.24 -7.21 -20.35
C ALA A 414 9.36 -7.75 -21.25
N ASP A 415 10.30 -8.50 -20.69
CA ASP A 415 11.37 -9.14 -21.46
C ASP A 415 10.85 -10.21 -22.42
N THR A 416 9.85 -10.99 -21.98
CA THR A 416 9.36 -12.14 -22.74
C THR A 416 8.35 -11.75 -23.82
N LEU A 417 7.52 -10.73 -23.57
CA LEU A 417 6.46 -10.32 -24.50
C LEU A 417 6.93 -9.30 -25.57
N GLY A 418 8.13 -8.74 -25.45
CA GLY A 418 8.85 -7.97 -26.47
C GLY A 418 8.05 -6.85 -27.17
N GLY A 419 8.34 -5.57 -26.87
CA GLY A 419 7.80 -4.42 -27.62
C GLY A 419 6.33 -4.09 -27.40
N ASP A 420 5.51 -5.04 -26.95
CA ASP A 420 4.13 -4.84 -26.46
C ASP A 420 4.08 -4.24 -25.03
N ALA A 421 5.23 -3.72 -24.58
CA ALA A 421 5.46 -3.13 -23.25
C ALA A 421 4.58 -1.90 -22.98
N ASP A 422 4.09 -1.23 -24.03
CA ASP A 422 3.12 -0.14 -23.89
C ASP A 422 1.77 -0.62 -23.29
N SER A 423 1.48 -1.93 -23.38
CA SER A 423 0.31 -2.57 -22.74
C SER A 423 0.59 -3.09 -21.33
N LEU A 424 1.86 -3.16 -20.89
CA LEU A 424 2.28 -3.63 -19.57
C LEU A 424 2.40 -2.45 -18.61
N LEU A 425 1.38 -2.26 -17.78
CA LEU A 425 1.31 -1.16 -16.82
C LEU A 425 1.48 -1.69 -15.40
N LEU A 426 2.58 -1.32 -14.74
CA LEU A 426 2.71 -1.44 -13.28
C LEU A 426 1.65 -0.53 -12.62
N ALA A 427 0.59 -1.16 -12.12
CA ALA A 427 -0.60 -0.55 -11.50
C ALA A 427 -1.44 0.43 -12.38
N PRO A 428 -2.74 0.19 -12.58
CA PRO A 428 -3.69 1.18 -13.07
C PRO A 428 -3.74 2.40 -12.14
N GLN A 429 -3.75 3.57 -12.75
CA GLN A 429 -3.81 4.85 -12.06
C GLN A 429 -5.14 5.03 -11.30
N PRO A 430 -5.13 5.72 -10.14
CA PRO A 430 -6.35 6.28 -9.57
C PRO A 430 -6.84 7.50 -10.36
N GLY A 431 -7.75 7.24 -11.30
CA GLY A 431 -8.59 8.24 -11.94
C GLY A 431 -8.19 8.66 -13.36
N HIS A 432 -7.37 7.87 -14.03
CA HIS A 432 -7.52 7.72 -15.48
C HIS A 432 -8.55 6.62 -15.73
N ALA A 433 -9.53 6.90 -16.61
CA ALA A 433 -10.23 5.79 -17.26
C ALA A 433 -9.16 4.91 -17.93
N ALA A 434 -9.42 3.61 -18.01
CA ALA A 434 -8.65 2.66 -18.80
C ALA A 434 -8.62 3.09 -20.30
N ASN A 435 -7.88 4.15 -20.61
CA ASN A 435 -7.52 4.58 -21.95
C ASN A 435 -6.23 3.91 -22.41
N GLY A 436 -5.56 3.15 -21.54
CA GLY A 436 -4.77 2.01 -22.01
C GLY A 436 -5.73 1.10 -22.74
N GLY A 437 -5.45 0.79 -24.00
CA GLY A 437 -6.36 0.04 -24.86
C GLY A 437 -6.88 -1.22 -24.19
N ALA A 438 -7.95 -1.79 -24.77
CA ALA A 438 -8.66 -3.00 -24.34
C ALA A 438 -7.78 -4.28 -24.18
N SER A 439 -6.45 -4.16 -24.15
CA SER A 439 -5.42 -5.20 -24.13
C SER A 439 -4.44 -5.07 -22.96
N ALA A 440 -4.66 -4.12 -22.04
CA ALA A 440 -3.71 -3.80 -20.97
C ALA A 440 -3.52 -4.95 -19.97
N LEU A 441 -2.26 -5.23 -19.62
CA LEU A 441 -1.82 -6.21 -18.65
C LEU A 441 -1.19 -5.50 -17.45
N HIS A 442 -1.70 -5.78 -16.25
CA HIS A 442 -1.25 -5.15 -15.02
C HIS A 442 -0.67 -6.18 -14.06
N VAL A 443 0.49 -5.92 -13.49
CA VAL A 443 1.07 -6.76 -12.42
C VAL A 443 1.14 -5.93 -11.15
N MET A 444 0.52 -6.41 -10.07
CA MET A 444 0.44 -5.65 -8.82
C MET A 444 0.33 -6.53 -7.58
N PRO A 445 0.81 -6.08 -6.42
CA PRO A 445 0.65 -6.82 -5.18
C PRO A 445 -0.81 -6.82 -4.68
N TYR A 446 -1.17 -7.81 -3.85
CA TYR A 446 -2.41 -7.81 -3.06
C TYR A 446 -2.50 -6.68 -2.02
N THR A 447 -1.55 -5.75 -1.93
CA THR A 447 -1.71 -4.53 -1.12
C THR A 447 -2.25 -3.36 -1.92
N GLU A 448 -2.19 -3.44 -3.26
CA GLU A 448 -2.69 -2.39 -4.14
C GLU A 448 -4.16 -2.61 -4.49
N ARG A 449 -4.87 -1.51 -4.63
CA ARG A 449 -6.32 -1.47 -4.82
C ARG A 449 -6.60 -0.65 -6.06
N LEU A 450 -7.50 -1.15 -6.89
CA LEU A 450 -7.94 -0.45 -8.08
C LEU A 450 -9.21 0.33 -7.77
N ALA A 451 -9.37 1.44 -8.50
CA ALA A 451 -10.67 2.06 -8.59
C ALA A 451 -11.64 1.08 -9.26
N TRP A 452 -12.88 1.14 -8.81
CA TRP A 452 -14.00 0.44 -9.44
C TRP A 452 -14.20 1.00 -10.84
N ASP A 453 -14.38 0.11 -11.81
CA ASP A 453 -14.54 0.46 -13.22
C ASP A 453 -15.60 -0.44 -13.85
N ALA A 454 -16.31 0.09 -14.84
CA ALA A 454 -17.32 -0.66 -15.58
C ALA A 454 -16.71 -1.60 -16.63
N THR A 455 -15.41 -1.43 -16.96
CA THR A 455 -14.73 -2.32 -17.90
C THR A 455 -14.58 -3.72 -17.29
N PRO A 456 -15.00 -4.79 -17.99
CA PRO A 456 -14.79 -6.14 -17.53
C PRO A 456 -13.30 -6.38 -17.33
N ARG A 457 -12.92 -6.94 -16.17
CA ARG A 457 -11.53 -7.26 -15.84
C ARG A 457 -11.41 -8.68 -15.33
N LEU A 458 -10.30 -9.32 -15.67
CA LEU A 458 -9.92 -10.64 -15.16
C LEU A 458 -8.76 -10.49 -14.18
N GLU A 459 -8.90 -11.05 -12.98
CA GLU A 459 -7.85 -11.07 -11.97
C GLU A 459 -7.29 -12.48 -11.76
N LEU A 460 -6.01 -12.66 -12.11
CA LEU A 460 -5.22 -13.88 -11.88
C LEU A 460 -4.54 -13.79 -10.51
N HIS A 461 -4.94 -14.66 -9.58
CA HIS A 461 -4.36 -14.77 -8.24
C HIS A 461 -3.26 -15.82 -8.26
N LEU A 462 -1.99 -15.41 -8.14
CA LEU A 462 -0.85 -16.31 -8.22
C LEU A 462 -0.66 -17.06 -6.89
N GLY A 463 -1.24 -18.26 -6.78
CA GLY A 463 -1.36 -19.04 -5.54
C GLY A 463 -2.61 -18.67 -4.71
N VAL A 464 -2.90 -19.48 -3.70
CA VAL A 464 -4.00 -19.18 -2.75
C VAL A 464 -3.61 -17.99 -1.87
N PRO A 465 -4.42 -16.91 -1.81
CA PRO A 465 -4.17 -15.80 -0.92
C PRO A 465 -4.15 -16.25 0.54
N SER A 466 -3.34 -15.58 1.37
CA SER A 466 -3.27 -15.85 2.80
C SER A 466 -4.62 -15.60 3.50
N THR A 467 -4.83 -16.18 4.67
CA THR A 467 -6.13 -16.14 5.39
C THR A 467 -6.66 -14.73 5.56
N LEU A 468 -5.80 -13.75 5.88
CA LEU A 468 -6.18 -12.34 6.01
C LEU A 468 -6.50 -11.65 4.69
N ARG A 469 -6.02 -12.20 3.56
CA ARG A 469 -6.20 -11.66 2.22
C ARG A 469 -7.17 -12.46 1.39
N THR A 470 -7.75 -13.55 1.90
CA THR A 470 -8.75 -14.37 1.19
C THR A 470 -9.91 -13.57 0.62
N GLY A 471 -10.25 -12.42 1.23
CA GLY A 471 -11.26 -11.50 0.69
C GLY A 471 -10.94 -10.93 -0.70
N VAL A 472 -9.68 -11.00 -1.17
CA VAL A 472 -9.32 -10.62 -2.56
C VAL A 472 -9.93 -11.53 -3.60
N LEU A 473 -10.21 -12.80 -3.26
CA LEU A 473 -10.78 -13.78 -4.18
C LEU A 473 -12.19 -13.42 -4.63
N PHE A 474 -12.81 -12.45 -3.96
CA PHE A 474 -14.11 -11.92 -4.33
C PHE A 474 -14.16 -10.39 -4.23
N SER A 475 -13.03 -9.77 -4.55
CA SER A 475 -12.88 -8.31 -4.66
C SER A 475 -13.70 -7.80 -5.84
N GLY A 476 -14.49 -6.74 -5.68
CA GLY A 476 -15.10 -6.09 -6.84
C GLY A 476 -14.13 -5.18 -7.61
N ALA A 477 -12.84 -5.55 -7.67
CA ALA A 477 -11.87 -4.89 -8.53
C ALA A 477 -11.81 -5.53 -9.93
N ALA A 478 -12.41 -6.71 -10.08
CA ALA A 478 -12.53 -7.50 -11.29
C ALA A 478 -13.86 -8.24 -11.31
N ASP A 479 -14.31 -8.62 -12.51
CA ASP A 479 -15.56 -9.37 -12.71
C ASP A 479 -15.33 -10.88 -12.71
N GLU A 480 -14.10 -11.30 -13.02
CA GLU A 480 -13.67 -12.68 -12.96
C GLU A 480 -12.40 -12.82 -12.13
N HIS A 481 -12.38 -13.86 -11.29
CA HIS A 481 -11.22 -14.21 -10.47
C HIS A 481 -10.81 -15.64 -10.77
N VAL A 482 -9.53 -15.83 -11.08
CA VAL A 482 -8.93 -17.14 -11.31
C VAL A 482 -7.76 -17.31 -10.35
N ALA A 483 -7.86 -18.24 -9.41
CA ALA A 483 -6.76 -18.62 -8.54
C ALA A 483 -5.91 -19.69 -9.21
N VAL A 484 -4.62 -19.39 -9.41
CA VAL A 484 -3.67 -20.30 -10.03
C VAL A 484 -3.01 -21.13 -8.94
N VAL A 485 -3.29 -22.43 -8.92
CA VAL A 485 -2.94 -23.32 -7.81
C VAL A 485 -2.34 -24.64 -8.30
N GLU A 486 -1.39 -25.18 -7.54
CA GLU A 486 -0.94 -26.55 -7.74
C GLU A 486 -2.07 -27.52 -7.33
N GLN A 487 -2.13 -28.71 -7.92
CA GLN A 487 -3.17 -29.71 -7.66
C GLN A 487 -3.35 -30.00 -6.15
N SER A 488 -2.27 -30.07 -5.37
CA SER A 488 -2.31 -30.30 -3.92
C SER A 488 -2.82 -29.08 -3.12
N GLU A 489 -2.79 -27.88 -3.70
CA GLU A 489 -3.29 -26.65 -3.09
C GLU A 489 -4.80 -26.45 -3.32
N TYR A 490 -5.41 -27.20 -4.24
CA TYR A 490 -6.81 -27.00 -4.63
C TYR A 490 -7.79 -27.14 -3.46
N THR A 491 -7.61 -28.17 -2.62
CA THR A 491 -8.44 -28.36 -1.41
C THR A 491 -8.24 -27.21 -0.41
N TRP A 492 -7.05 -26.62 -0.38
CA TRP A 492 -6.78 -25.46 0.45
C TRP A 492 -7.46 -24.20 -0.10
N LEU A 493 -7.51 -24.01 -1.42
CA LEU A 493 -8.34 -22.98 -2.06
C LEU A 493 -9.82 -23.17 -1.70
N GLU A 494 -10.36 -24.37 -1.84
CA GLU A 494 -11.75 -24.71 -1.47
C GLU A 494 -12.07 -24.31 -0.02
N ARG A 495 -11.23 -24.73 0.93
CA ARG A 495 -11.41 -24.39 2.35
C ARG A 495 -11.26 -22.91 2.62
N SER A 496 -10.34 -22.23 1.94
CA SER A 496 -10.08 -20.80 2.15
C SER A 496 -11.21 -19.94 1.57
N ALA A 497 -11.67 -20.26 0.37
CA ALA A 497 -12.86 -19.65 -0.23
C ALA A 497 -14.11 -19.92 0.62
N GLY A 498 -14.30 -21.16 1.08
CA GLY A 498 -15.42 -21.55 1.94
C GLY A 498 -15.42 -20.82 3.29
N ARG A 499 -14.27 -20.70 3.97
CA ARG A 499 -14.15 -19.93 5.21
C ARG A 499 -14.42 -18.44 4.99
N ALA A 500 -13.89 -17.86 3.92
CA ALA A 500 -14.13 -16.46 3.58
C ALA A 500 -15.62 -16.19 3.31
N LEU A 501 -16.26 -17.02 2.49
CA LEU A 501 -17.70 -16.94 2.22
C LEU A 501 -18.52 -17.15 3.48
N HIS A 502 -18.20 -18.13 4.32
CA HIS A 502 -18.92 -18.35 5.58
C HIS A 502 -18.79 -17.17 6.53
N GLY A 503 -17.57 -16.65 6.73
CA GLY A 503 -17.33 -15.46 7.54
C GLY A 503 -18.09 -14.24 7.02
N TRP A 504 -18.18 -14.08 5.70
CA TRP A 504 -18.99 -13.03 5.09
C TRP A 504 -20.48 -13.21 5.33
N HIS A 505 -21.02 -14.42 5.15
CA HIS A 505 -22.43 -14.70 5.43
C HIS A 505 -22.77 -14.46 6.89
N GLU A 506 -21.89 -14.83 7.82
CA GLU A 506 -22.06 -14.58 9.25
C GLU A 506 -22.11 -13.08 9.56
N GLN A 507 -21.15 -12.30 9.05
CA GLN A 507 -21.12 -10.85 9.20
C GLN A 507 -22.40 -10.21 8.62
N ILE A 508 -22.83 -10.69 7.45
CA ILE A 508 -24.06 -10.27 6.78
C ILE A 508 -25.29 -10.55 7.65
N ARG A 509 -25.42 -11.76 8.18
CA ARG A 509 -26.56 -12.17 9.00
C ARG A 509 -26.63 -11.36 10.29
N GLN A 510 -25.51 -11.19 10.98
CA GLN A 510 -25.42 -10.39 12.22
C GLN A 510 -25.84 -8.94 11.96
N SER A 511 -25.39 -8.36 10.85
CA SER A 511 -25.69 -6.97 10.52
C SER A 511 -27.13 -6.80 10.04
N ALA A 512 -27.66 -7.73 9.23
CA ALA A 512 -29.06 -7.74 8.85
C ALA A 512 -29.98 -7.83 10.08
N ALA A 513 -29.62 -8.63 11.09
CA ALA A 513 -30.33 -8.71 12.36
C ALA A 513 -30.30 -7.37 13.13
N VAL A 514 -29.12 -6.76 13.27
CA VAL A 514 -28.98 -5.44 13.93
C VAL A 514 -29.80 -4.36 13.23
N LEU A 515 -29.85 -4.40 11.90
CA LEU A 515 -30.54 -3.41 11.07
C LEU A 515 -32.00 -3.76 10.78
N ARG A 516 -32.49 -4.90 11.28
CA ARG A 516 -33.86 -5.41 11.07
C ARG A 516 -34.22 -5.55 9.59
N LEU A 517 -33.29 -6.04 8.77
CA LEU A 517 -33.45 -6.22 7.32
C LEU A 517 -34.11 -7.55 6.93
N GLY A 518 -34.63 -8.32 7.91
CA GLY A 518 -35.21 -9.64 7.67
C GLY A 518 -34.18 -10.76 7.56
N GLU A 519 -34.64 -11.96 7.20
CA GLU A 519 -33.77 -13.14 7.03
C GLU A 519 -32.92 -13.01 5.77
N VAL A 520 -31.61 -13.32 5.90
CA VAL A 520 -30.70 -13.37 4.75
C VAL A 520 -30.68 -14.80 4.21
N PRO A 521 -30.88 -15.02 2.90
CA PRO A 521 -30.79 -16.34 2.29
C PRO A 521 -29.41 -16.98 2.53
N GLU A 522 -29.39 -18.25 2.89
CA GLU A 522 -28.15 -19.02 2.94
C GLU A 522 -27.71 -19.35 1.50
N SER A 523 -26.52 -18.89 1.10
CA SER A 523 -25.92 -19.34 -0.15
C SER A 523 -25.20 -20.66 0.08
N ALA A 524 -25.51 -21.66 -0.74
CA ALA A 524 -24.62 -22.80 -0.91
C ALA A 524 -23.24 -22.28 -1.34
N THR A 525 -22.18 -22.87 -0.80
CA THR A 525 -20.80 -22.55 -1.16
C THR A 525 -20.35 -23.57 -2.20
N PRO A 526 -20.51 -23.33 -3.52
CA PRO A 526 -20.02 -24.26 -4.52
C PRO A 526 -18.50 -24.35 -4.47
N SER A 527 -17.95 -25.54 -4.75
CA SER A 527 -16.52 -25.69 -5.03
C SER A 527 -16.10 -24.73 -6.16
N PRO A 528 -14.92 -24.08 -6.07
CA PRO A 528 -14.31 -23.36 -7.18
C PRO A 528 -14.35 -24.21 -8.45
N PRO A 529 -14.88 -23.74 -9.59
CA PRO A 529 -14.78 -24.48 -10.84
C PRO A 529 -13.37 -24.38 -11.42
N VAL A 530 -12.88 -25.42 -12.12
CA VAL A 530 -11.60 -25.36 -12.85
C VAL A 530 -11.83 -24.69 -14.21
N ALA A 531 -11.27 -23.50 -14.42
CA ALA A 531 -11.36 -22.74 -15.66
C ALA A 531 -10.20 -23.03 -16.63
N TYR A 532 -9.06 -23.48 -16.11
CA TYR A 532 -7.86 -23.80 -16.89
C TYR A 532 -7.11 -24.98 -16.27
N GLY A 533 -6.63 -25.91 -17.11
CA GLY A 533 -5.94 -27.12 -16.67
C GLY A 533 -6.87 -28.27 -16.27
N PRO A 534 -6.35 -29.33 -15.61
CA PRO A 534 -4.99 -29.45 -15.07
C PRO A 534 -3.92 -29.50 -16.17
N VAL A 535 -2.87 -28.68 -16.04
CA VAL A 535 -1.68 -28.71 -16.92
C VAL A 535 -0.53 -29.42 -16.21
N ASP A 536 0.07 -30.41 -16.85
CA ASP A 536 1.28 -31.05 -16.33
C ASP A 536 2.52 -30.31 -16.84
N LEU A 537 3.34 -29.82 -15.90
CA LEU A 537 4.58 -29.12 -16.17
C LEU A 537 5.81 -30.03 -16.09
N SER A 538 5.62 -31.32 -15.76
CA SER A 538 6.71 -32.28 -15.52
C SER A 538 7.36 -32.84 -16.81
N GLY A 539 6.92 -32.38 -18.00
CA GLY A 539 7.42 -32.78 -19.33
C GLY A 539 6.33 -32.75 -20.41
N PRO A 540 6.65 -33.01 -21.70
CA PRO A 540 5.66 -33.05 -22.77
C PRO A 540 4.72 -34.24 -22.58
N SER A 541 3.52 -34.00 -22.06
CA SER A 541 2.53 -35.05 -21.82
C SER A 541 1.62 -35.25 -23.04
N PRO A 542 1.37 -36.50 -23.49
CA PRO A 542 0.40 -36.80 -24.52
C PRO A 542 -1.02 -36.80 -23.95
N ALA A 543 -1.92 -36.10 -24.64
CA ALA A 543 -3.40 -36.12 -24.55
C ALA A 543 -4.09 -35.92 -23.17
N PRO A 544 -5.20 -35.17 -23.13
CA PRO A 544 -5.95 -34.93 -21.90
C PRO A 544 -6.88 -36.11 -21.58
N ASP A 545 -6.38 -37.13 -20.89
CA ASP A 545 -7.23 -38.21 -20.37
C ASP A 545 -7.56 -38.03 -18.88
N ALA A 546 -8.87 -37.99 -18.63
CA ALA A 546 -9.61 -38.11 -17.36
C ALA A 546 -9.21 -37.22 -16.16
N LEU A 547 -10.20 -36.51 -15.59
CA LEU A 547 -10.14 -35.87 -14.27
C LEU A 547 -9.70 -36.88 -13.20
N PRO A 548 -8.55 -36.70 -12.53
CA PRO A 548 -8.10 -37.67 -11.55
C PRO A 548 -8.89 -37.58 -10.24
N GLN A 549 -9.03 -38.73 -9.61
CA GLN A 549 -9.63 -38.89 -8.29
C GLN A 549 -8.95 -37.97 -7.26
N ARG A 550 -9.76 -37.30 -6.44
CA ARG A 550 -9.31 -36.49 -5.30
C ARG A 550 -8.55 -37.38 -4.33
N ASP A 551 -7.22 -37.32 -4.33
CA ASP A 551 -6.42 -38.08 -3.39
C ASP A 551 -6.40 -37.37 -2.02
N SER A 552 -7.32 -37.78 -1.14
CA SER A 552 -7.59 -37.19 0.18
C SER A 552 -6.38 -37.15 1.12
N ARG A 553 -5.34 -37.94 0.82
CA ARG A 553 -4.11 -38.06 1.62
C ARG A 553 -3.15 -36.87 1.46
N LEU A 554 -3.39 -35.99 0.49
CA LEU A 554 -2.49 -34.89 0.11
C LEU A 554 -2.93 -33.50 0.62
N THR A 555 -3.80 -33.44 1.64
CA THR A 555 -4.35 -32.15 2.07
C THR A 555 -3.39 -31.41 3.01
N LEU A 556 -2.54 -30.54 2.44
CA LEU A 556 -1.69 -29.64 3.22
C LEU A 556 -2.55 -28.53 3.87
N ASP A 557 -2.69 -28.52 5.19
CA ASP A 557 -3.30 -27.38 5.91
C ASP A 557 -2.26 -26.29 6.12
N LEU A 558 -2.18 -25.40 5.12
CA LEU A 558 -1.23 -24.29 5.09
C LEU A 558 -1.73 -23.04 5.80
N SER A 559 -2.95 -23.06 6.36
CA SER A 559 -3.62 -21.87 6.94
C SER A 559 -2.73 -21.18 7.98
N ALA A 560 -2.21 -21.96 8.93
CA ALA A 560 -1.31 -21.44 9.95
C ALA A 560 0.03 -20.98 9.35
N LEU A 561 0.53 -21.61 8.26
CA LEU A 561 1.84 -21.30 7.64
C LEU A 561 1.86 -19.87 7.08
N PHE A 562 0.71 -19.44 6.58
CA PHE A 562 0.50 -18.11 6.07
C PHE A 562 0.09 -17.08 7.12
N GLU A 563 -0.38 -17.47 8.32
CA GLU A 563 -0.61 -16.54 9.43
C GLU A 563 0.71 -15.95 9.96
N ASP A 564 1.75 -16.78 10.14
CA ASP A 564 3.09 -16.34 10.56
C ASP A 564 3.78 -15.51 9.48
N TYR A 565 3.56 -15.88 8.21
CA TYR A 565 3.97 -15.03 7.11
C TYR A 565 3.21 -13.73 7.11
N ASP A 566 1.90 -13.73 7.27
CA ASP A 566 1.11 -12.51 7.26
C ASP A 566 1.53 -11.58 8.39
N ALA A 567 1.86 -12.11 9.57
CA ALA A 567 2.51 -11.34 10.63
C ALA A 567 3.86 -10.77 10.15
N SER A 568 4.69 -11.58 9.51
CA SER A 568 5.96 -11.16 8.89
C SER A 568 5.78 -10.22 7.68
N ALA A 569 4.65 -10.27 6.99
CA ALA A 569 4.35 -9.53 5.76
C ALA A 569 3.58 -8.26 6.04
N ARG A 570 2.87 -8.18 7.17
CA ARG A 570 2.53 -6.94 7.86
C ARG A 570 3.83 -6.22 8.22
N ALA A 571 4.86 -6.93 8.69
CA ALA A 571 6.19 -6.36 8.93
C ALA A 571 6.94 -5.92 7.64
N ILE A 572 6.72 -6.61 6.50
CA ILE A 572 7.28 -6.28 5.16
C ILE A 572 6.41 -5.26 4.37
N GLY A 573 5.15 -5.09 4.79
CA GLY A 573 4.14 -4.19 4.22
C GLY A 573 4.37 -2.74 4.61
N THR A 574 5.09 -2.50 5.70
CA THR A 574 5.94 -1.34 5.93
C THR A 574 6.94 -1.23 4.77
N PRO A 575 6.94 -0.17 3.95
CA PRO A 575 8.19 0.34 3.41
C PRO A 575 9.26 0.35 4.50
N ALA A 576 10.04 -0.72 4.53
CA ALA A 576 11.41 -0.59 4.93
C ALA A 576 12.02 0.37 3.91
N ASN A 577 12.14 1.63 4.31
CA ASN A 577 13.30 2.41 3.90
C ASN A 577 14.51 1.46 4.05
N PRO A 578 15.53 1.48 3.20
CA PRO A 578 16.78 0.77 3.51
C PRO A 578 17.44 1.17 4.85
N GLY A 579 16.76 1.95 5.71
CA GLY A 579 17.01 2.18 7.12
C GLY A 579 15.97 1.63 8.13
N HIS A 580 14.98 0.83 7.75
CA HIS A 580 13.99 0.24 8.69
C HIS A 580 13.61 -1.20 8.30
N ARG A 581 14.50 -2.16 8.57
CA ARG A 581 14.15 -3.59 8.45
C ARG A 581 13.30 -4.03 9.64
N ALA A 582 12.11 -4.55 9.32
CA ALA A 582 11.20 -5.42 10.07
C ALA A 582 10.86 -4.96 11.50
N THR A 583 9.60 -5.08 11.87
CA THR A 583 9.24 -5.29 13.27
C THR A 583 9.95 -6.55 13.74
N ALA A 584 11.17 -6.39 14.23
CA ALA A 584 11.64 -7.17 15.34
C ALA A 584 10.55 -7.04 16.41
N ALA A 585 10.22 -8.13 17.12
CA ALA A 585 9.21 -8.07 18.17
C ALA A 585 9.48 -6.82 19.03
N ALA A 586 8.46 -6.18 19.62
CA ALA A 586 8.62 -4.89 20.30
C ALA A 586 9.77 -4.84 21.35
N ASP A 587 10.38 -5.98 21.68
CA ASP A 587 11.51 -6.15 22.59
C ASP A 587 12.85 -6.55 21.94
N ASP A 588 12.94 -6.81 20.63
CA ASP A 588 14.20 -7.21 20.00
C ASP A 588 15.20 -6.02 19.98
N PRO A 589 16.42 -6.20 20.52
CA PRO A 589 17.39 -5.12 20.66
C PRO A 589 18.12 -4.86 19.33
N VAL A 590 18.05 -3.61 18.85
CA VAL A 590 18.67 -3.13 17.61
C VAL A 590 19.76 -2.11 17.95
N PRO A 591 20.93 -2.16 17.27
CA PRO A 591 21.95 -1.12 17.40
C PRO A 591 21.43 0.23 16.89
N ALA A 592 21.33 1.19 17.79
CA ALA A 592 20.85 2.53 17.51
C ALA A 592 21.75 3.60 18.12
N THR A 593 21.83 4.71 17.43
CA THR A 593 22.49 5.94 17.85
C THR A 593 21.43 6.90 18.36
N ALA A 594 21.55 7.31 19.62
CA ALA A 594 20.71 8.37 20.16
C ALA A 594 21.15 9.72 19.58
N VAL A 595 20.22 10.41 18.93
CA VAL A 595 20.43 11.75 18.38
C VAL A 595 19.56 12.70 19.16
N LEU A 596 20.19 13.60 19.92
CA LEU A 596 19.50 14.68 20.60
C LEU A 596 19.26 15.81 19.60
N THR A 597 18.03 16.31 19.55
CA THR A 597 17.61 17.23 18.50
C THR A 597 16.94 18.50 19.00
N GLU A 598 16.99 19.57 18.19
CA GLU A 598 16.30 20.83 18.39
C GLU A 598 15.22 21.03 17.32
N PRO A 599 14.09 21.73 17.63
CA PRO A 599 13.84 22.56 18.82
C PRO A 599 13.36 21.83 20.09
N ASP A 600 12.98 20.55 20.03
CA ASP A 600 12.21 19.90 21.11
C ASP A 600 13.06 19.21 22.19
N GLY A 601 14.40 19.27 22.11
CA GLY A 601 15.29 18.52 23.01
C GLY A 601 15.08 17.00 22.93
N ALA A 602 14.38 16.53 21.90
CA ALA A 602 13.94 15.17 21.75
C ALA A 602 15.11 14.24 21.48
N VAL A 603 15.14 13.10 22.18
CA VAL A 603 16.05 12.00 21.87
C VAL A 603 15.40 11.14 20.81
N LEU A 604 15.97 11.15 19.61
CA LEU A 604 15.59 10.28 18.50
C LEU A 604 16.56 9.12 18.45
N TRP A 605 16.03 7.90 18.53
CA TRP A 605 16.84 6.70 18.29
C TRP A 605 16.82 6.37 16.81
N LEU A 606 17.96 6.58 16.15
CA LEU A 606 18.16 6.24 14.74
C LEU A 606 19.00 4.98 14.66
N ARG A 607 18.71 4.07 13.73
CA ARG A 607 19.54 2.87 13.62
C ARG A 607 20.93 3.24 13.13
N SER A 608 21.96 2.56 13.62
CA SER A 608 23.34 2.90 13.24
C SER A 608 23.68 2.54 11.78
N ASP A 609 22.91 1.63 11.16
CA ASP A 609 23.02 1.23 9.75
C ASP A 609 22.12 2.05 8.80
N GLU A 610 21.31 2.97 9.33
CA GLU A 610 20.36 3.76 8.55
C GLU A 610 21.05 4.93 7.80
N GLN A 611 20.45 5.28 6.66
CA GLN A 611 20.80 6.47 5.88
C GLN A 611 19.71 7.52 6.06
N VAL A 612 20.10 8.75 6.33
CA VAL A 612 19.20 9.88 6.53
C VAL A 612 19.42 10.95 5.47
N ASP A 613 18.34 11.61 5.07
CA ASP A 613 18.40 12.74 4.16
C ASP A 613 18.80 13.99 4.96
N VAL A 614 19.93 14.60 4.58
CA VAL A 614 20.54 15.74 5.27
C VAL A 614 20.67 16.93 4.33
N LEU A 615 20.42 18.10 4.88
CA LEU A 615 20.72 19.38 4.26
C LEU A 615 22.08 19.88 4.79
N ILE A 616 23.12 19.71 3.97
CA ILE A 616 24.47 20.20 4.26
C ILE A 616 24.65 21.53 3.52
N GLY A 617 24.55 22.64 4.25
CA GLY A 617 24.53 23.97 3.65
C GLY A 617 23.32 24.15 2.72
N GLN A 618 23.58 24.21 1.41
CA GLN A 618 22.58 24.34 0.33
C GLN A 618 22.47 23.06 -0.51
N ARG A 619 22.88 21.91 0.04
CA ARG A 619 22.89 20.64 -0.68
C ARG A 619 22.04 19.61 0.06
N TYR A 620 21.10 19.01 -0.65
CA TYR A 620 20.39 17.81 -0.21
C TYR A 620 21.28 16.61 -0.54
N ALA A 621 21.56 15.79 0.47
CA ALA A 621 22.42 14.63 0.35
C ALA A 621 21.91 13.51 1.27
N ARG A 622 22.31 12.27 0.97
CA ARG A 622 22.07 11.13 1.84
C ARG A 622 23.37 10.76 2.54
N VAL A 623 23.31 10.63 3.86
CA VAL A 623 24.48 10.26 4.67
C VAL A 623 24.09 9.20 5.70
N PRO A 624 25.03 8.31 6.07
CA PRO A 624 24.77 7.34 7.13
C PRO A 624 24.57 8.07 8.47
N VAL A 625 23.80 7.48 9.38
CA VAL A 625 23.60 8.01 10.74
C VAL A 625 24.93 8.21 11.47
N THR A 626 25.93 7.37 11.20
CA THR A 626 27.29 7.49 11.74
C THR A 626 28.03 8.74 11.26
N ALA A 627 27.62 9.35 10.15
CA ALA A 627 28.17 10.60 9.64
C ALA A 627 27.45 11.85 10.18
N LEU A 628 26.41 11.68 11.02
CA LEU A 628 25.78 12.82 11.68
C LEU A 628 26.72 13.46 12.69
N THR A 629 26.79 14.78 12.65
CA THR A 629 27.54 15.60 13.59
C THR A 629 26.64 16.66 14.22
N PRO A 630 26.97 17.16 15.42
CA PRO A 630 26.33 18.36 15.96
C PRO A 630 26.30 19.49 14.92
N GLY A 631 25.12 20.09 14.70
CA GLY A 631 24.85 21.08 13.67
C GLY A 631 24.29 20.52 12.36
N SER A 632 24.32 19.20 12.14
CA SER A 632 23.71 18.56 10.97
C SER A 632 22.19 18.79 10.95
N ARG A 633 21.63 19.08 9.77
CA ARG A 633 20.19 19.28 9.60
C ARG A 633 19.62 18.13 8.78
N PHE A 634 18.80 17.26 9.37
CA PHE A 634 18.24 16.13 8.64
C PHE A 634 16.72 16.19 8.57
N LEU A 635 16.16 15.56 7.53
CA LEU A 635 14.74 15.53 7.24
C LEU A 635 14.12 14.30 7.88
N ARG A 636 13.03 14.52 8.62
CA ARG A 636 12.27 13.50 9.33
C ARG A 636 10.83 13.50 8.86
N ALA A 637 10.27 12.33 8.51
CA ALA A 637 8.83 12.23 8.26
C ALA A 637 8.04 12.35 9.57
N ARG A 638 6.91 13.08 9.56
CA ARG A 638 6.07 13.31 10.75
C ARG A 638 5.17 12.12 11.10
N GLY A 639 4.63 11.44 10.09
CA GLY A 639 3.65 10.36 10.27
C GLY A 639 3.94 9.12 9.44
N ASP A 640 2.88 8.48 8.96
CA ASP A 640 2.96 7.23 8.19
C ASP A 640 3.50 7.42 6.76
N GLY A 641 3.99 8.63 6.45
CA GLY A 641 4.68 8.99 5.23
C GLY A 641 6.05 8.34 5.17
N GLN A 642 6.11 7.08 4.75
CA GLN A 642 7.37 6.32 4.67
C GLN A 642 8.19 6.59 3.39
N SER A 643 7.83 7.63 2.64
CA SER A 643 8.51 8.01 1.40
C SER A 643 9.37 9.25 1.66
N ARG A 644 10.52 9.36 1.00
CA ARG A 644 11.43 10.50 1.19
C ARG A 644 10.83 11.76 0.59
N LEU A 645 11.31 12.93 1.02
CA LEU A 645 10.83 14.21 0.49
C LEU A 645 10.98 14.27 -1.03
N HIS A 646 12.16 13.89 -1.54
CA HIS A 646 12.41 13.79 -2.97
C HIS A 646 11.40 12.85 -3.65
N ASP A 647 11.25 11.63 -3.15
CA ASP A 647 10.36 10.63 -3.73
C ASP A 647 8.89 11.10 -3.72
N ARG A 648 8.46 11.79 -2.66
CA ARG A 648 7.11 12.38 -2.57
C ARG A 648 6.90 13.51 -3.56
N LEU A 649 7.90 14.36 -3.78
CA LEU A 649 7.81 15.44 -4.77
C LEU A 649 7.81 14.89 -6.19
N VAL A 650 8.62 13.88 -6.46
CA VAL A 650 8.59 13.13 -7.72
C VAL A 650 7.22 12.49 -7.95
N MET A 651 6.60 11.88 -6.92
CA MET A 651 5.23 11.37 -6.98
C MET A 651 4.14 12.44 -7.15
N VAL A 652 4.45 13.71 -6.89
CA VAL A 652 3.54 14.83 -7.15
C VAL A 652 3.71 15.34 -8.58
N MET A 653 4.93 15.35 -9.08
CA MET A 653 5.26 15.81 -10.44
C MET A 653 4.87 14.82 -11.52
N HIS A 654 5.05 13.54 -11.23
CA HIS A 654 4.86 12.43 -12.14
C HIS A 654 3.82 11.49 -11.56
N ASP A 655 3.05 10.87 -12.44
CA ASP A 655 2.08 9.86 -12.01
C ASP A 655 2.81 8.69 -11.32
N SER A 656 2.20 8.03 -10.34
CA SER A 656 2.86 6.93 -9.60
C SER A 656 3.37 5.81 -10.51
N ALA A 657 2.72 5.61 -11.67
CA ALA A 657 3.15 4.67 -12.70
C ALA A 657 4.40 5.16 -13.45
N GLU A 658 4.52 6.45 -13.75
CA GLU A 658 5.71 7.06 -14.35
C GLU A 658 6.90 7.00 -13.38
N VAL A 659 6.67 7.25 -12.08
CA VAL A 659 7.70 7.09 -11.04
C VAL A 659 8.16 5.64 -10.92
N THR A 660 7.23 4.69 -11.00
CA THR A 660 7.57 3.26 -10.95
C THR A 660 8.32 2.82 -12.21
N ALA A 661 7.88 3.28 -13.39
CA ALA A 661 8.57 3.03 -14.65
C ALA A 661 9.97 3.66 -14.66
N MET A 662 10.11 4.85 -14.07
CA MET A 662 11.38 5.54 -13.88
C MET A 662 12.33 4.77 -12.96
N ASP A 663 11.86 4.38 -11.77
CA ASP A 663 12.64 3.58 -10.83
C ASP A 663 13.07 2.25 -11.47
N THR A 664 12.21 1.67 -12.30
CA THR A 664 12.49 0.46 -13.09
C THR A 664 13.58 0.70 -14.13
N MET A 665 13.49 1.77 -14.93
CA MET A 665 14.52 2.09 -15.93
C MET A 665 15.86 2.48 -15.31
N ILE A 666 15.87 3.22 -14.20
CA ILE A 666 17.09 3.51 -13.43
C ILE A 666 17.65 2.21 -12.85
N GLY A 667 16.79 1.31 -12.38
CA GLY A 667 17.16 -0.05 -11.95
C GLY A 667 17.86 -0.84 -13.04
N PHE A 668 17.33 -0.86 -14.26
CA PHE A 668 17.97 -1.53 -15.41
C PHE A 668 19.35 -0.97 -15.72
N PHE A 669 19.49 0.35 -15.70
CA PHE A 669 20.81 0.96 -15.89
C PHE A 669 21.81 0.56 -14.79
N ARG A 670 21.38 0.55 -13.52
CA ARG A 670 22.26 0.10 -12.41
C ARG A 670 22.69 -1.35 -12.56
N GLN A 671 21.76 -2.23 -12.91
CA GLN A 671 22.06 -3.63 -13.21
C GLN A 671 23.06 -3.75 -14.35
N ALA A 672 22.90 -2.95 -15.42
CA ALA A 672 23.85 -2.94 -16.53
C ALA A 672 25.25 -2.50 -16.09
N VAL A 673 25.38 -1.45 -15.24
CA VAL A 673 26.68 -1.04 -14.69
C VAL A 673 27.32 -2.16 -13.86
N ILE A 674 26.53 -2.84 -13.02
CA ILE A 674 27.00 -3.97 -12.19
C ILE A 674 27.45 -5.14 -13.08
N ALA A 675 26.66 -5.48 -14.11
CA ALA A 675 27.01 -6.54 -15.05
C ALA A 675 28.32 -6.23 -15.80
N VAL A 676 28.54 -4.98 -16.21
CA VAL A 676 29.82 -4.56 -16.81
C VAL A 676 30.96 -4.70 -15.79
N HIS A 677 30.74 -4.37 -14.53
CA HIS A 677 31.74 -4.57 -13.49
C HIS A 677 32.10 -6.04 -13.28
N GLU A 678 31.10 -6.92 -13.21
CA GLU A 678 31.30 -8.37 -13.09
C GLU A 678 32.06 -8.94 -14.30
N GLN A 679 31.77 -8.48 -15.52
CA GLN A 679 32.48 -8.89 -16.73
C GLN A 679 33.92 -8.39 -16.81
N ARG A 680 34.20 -7.22 -16.23
CA ARG A 680 35.52 -6.54 -16.32
C ARG A 680 36.39 -6.72 -15.08
N GLY A 681 35.85 -7.27 -14.01
CA GLY A 681 36.53 -7.66 -12.77
C GLY A 681 36.94 -6.52 -11.84
N SER A 682 37.04 -5.26 -12.30
CA SER A 682 37.41 -4.11 -11.46
C SER A 682 36.84 -2.79 -11.98
N TRP A 683 36.58 -1.82 -11.10
CA TRP A 683 36.08 -0.48 -11.48
C TRP A 683 37.02 0.32 -12.41
N PRO A 684 38.36 0.27 -12.23
CA PRO A 684 39.29 0.87 -13.20
C PRO A 684 39.17 0.26 -14.62
N ASN A 685 38.89 -1.03 -14.73
CA ASN A 685 38.67 -1.68 -16.03
C ASN A 685 37.35 -1.26 -16.67
N VAL A 686 36.29 -1.04 -15.87
CA VAL A 686 35.03 -0.47 -16.34
C VAL A 686 35.25 0.94 -16.89
N LEU A 687 35.97 1.78 -16.15
CA LEU A 687 36.33 3.13 -16.59
C LEU A 687 37.06 3.09 -17.94
N THR A 688 38.10 2.26 -18.04
CA THR A 688 38.88 2.09 -19.29
C THR A 688 37.99 1.67 -20.46
N ALA A 689 37.06 0.73 -20.24
CA ALA A 689 36.12 0.30 -21.27
C ALA A 689 35.15 1.41 -21.71
N LEU A 690 34.70 2.27 -20.78
CA LEU A 690 33.86 3.42 -21.08
C LEU A 690 34.65 4.51 -21.84
N THR A 691 35.88 4.80 -21.43
CA THR A 691 36.76 5.76 -22.12
C THR A 691 37.09 5.29 -23.54
N ASN A 692 37.30 3.98 -23.75
CA ASN A 692 37.48 3.41 -25.09
C ASN A 692 36.25 3.54 -25.99
N LEU A 693 35.05 3.70 -25.41
CA LEU A 693 33.81 4.03 -26.13
C LEU A 693 33.54 5.55 -26.19
N GLY A 694 34.51 6.38 -25.81
CA GLY A 694 34.43 7.84 -25.88
C GLY A 694 33.73 8.51 -24.69
N SER A 695 33.67 7.87 -23.52
CA SER A 695 33.20 8.51 -22.28
C SER A 695 34.24 9.51 -21.75
N GLU A 696 33.78 10.68 -21.30
CA GLU A 696 34.62 11.71 -20.68
C GLU A 696 34.77 11.54 -19.15
N VAL A 697 34.19 10.50 -18.57
CA VAL A 697 34.29 10.25 -17.12
C VAL A 697 35.73 9.96 -16.74
N SER A 698 36.22 10.68 -15.73
CA SER A 698 37.63 10.69 -15.33
C SER A 698 37.95 9.87 -14.07
N SER A 699 36.93 9.39 -13.34
CA SER A 699 37.12 8.66 -12.09
C SER A 699 36.28 7.39 -12.00
N TRP A 700 36.93 6.29 -11.64
CA TRP A 700 36.29 5.00 -11.39
C TRP A 700 35.33 5.06 -10.20
N GLN A 701 35.54 5.99 -9.26
CA GLN A 701 34.67 6.22 -8.10
C GLN A 701 33.34 6.85 -8.52
N THR A 702 33.31 7.60 -9.62
CA THR A 702 32.07 8.13 -10.19
C THR A 702 31.25 7.02 -10.82
N VAL A 703 31.92 6.09 -11.52
CA VAL A 703 31.28 4.92 -12.13
C VAL A 703 30.73 3.97 -11.05
N SER A 704 31.46 3.75 -9.95
CA SER A 704 30.97 2.91 -8.85
C SER A 704 29.73 3.51 -8.18
N LYS A 705 29.64 4.84 -8.10
CA LYS A 705 28.46 5.56 -7.59
C LYS A 705 27.21 5.43 -8.47
N TRP A 706 27.37 5.07 -9.74
CA TRP A 706 26.23 4.74 -10.60
C TRP A 706 25.63 3.40 -10.18
N ALA A 707 26.46 2.41 -9.83
CA ALA A 707 26.00 1.09 -9.41
C ALA A 707 25.33 1.09 -8.03
N ASP A 708 25.89 1.81 -7.06
CA ASP A 708 25.35 1.88 -5.69
C ASP A 708 24.14 2.84 -5.56
N GLY A 709 23.84 3.60 -6.62
CA GLY A 709 22.71 4.52 -6.67
C GLY A 709 22.90 5.84 -5.91
N SER A 710 24.12 6.15 -5.46
CA SER A 710 24.49 7.44 -4.87
C SER A 710 24.42 8.59 -5.88
N VAL A 711 24.49 8.27 -7.18
CA VAL A 711 24.25 9.19 -8.29
C VAL A 711 23.08 8.66 -9.12
N ILE A 712 22.16 9.55 -9.51
CA ILE A 712 20.90 9.19 -10.20
C ILE A 712 21.18 8.47 -11.53
N ALA A 713 22.06 9.04 -12.37
CA ALA A 713 22.61 8.46 -13.61
C ALA A 713 23.84 9.30 -14.07
N PRO A 714 24.57 8.95 -15.14
CA PRO A 714 25.67 9.74 -15.73
C PRO A 714 25.20 11.09 -16.28
N GLU A 715 26.01 12.14 -16.11
CA GLU A 715 25.70 13.47 -16.63
C GLU A 715 25.62 13.48 -18.16
N ASP A 716 26.52 12.77 -18.85
CA ASP A 716 26.44 12.55 -20.29
C ASP A 716 25.39 11.46 -20.59
N PRO A 717 24.29 11.78 -21.31
CA PRO A 717 23.30 10.80 -21.78
C PRO A 717 23.91 9.62 -22.53
N GLN A 718 25.01 9.83 -23.26
CA GLN A 718 25.65 8.79 -24.06
C GLN A 718 26.34 7.73 -23.18
N ASP A 719 26.71 8.05 -21.94
CA ASP A 719 27.29 7.05 -21.04
C ASP A 719 26.29 5.97 -20.64
N ILE A 720 24.99 6.30 -20.60
CA ILE A 720 23.92 5.31 -20.42
C ILE A 720 23.90 4.33 -21.59
N HIS A 721 24.03 4.84 -22.81
CA HIS A 721 24.10 4.03 -24.02
C HIS A 721 25.38 3.19 -24.07
N ARG A 722 26.54 3.77 -23.75
CA ARG A 722 27.84 3.05 -23.70
C ARG A 722 27.81 1.91 -22.69
N VAL A 723 27.25 2.12 -21.49
CA VAL A 723 27.04 1.07 -20.49
C VAL A 723 26.13 -0.02 -21.04
N ALA A 724 25.01 0.34 -21.68
CA ALA A 724 24.09 -0.63 -22.26
C ALA A 724 24.76 -1.48 -23.35
N LEU A 725 25.60 -0.88 -24.19
CA LEU A 725 26.40 -1.58 -25.21
C LEU A 725 27.42 -2.54 -24.58
N LEU A 726 28.14 -2.09 -23.56
CA LEU A 726 29.11 -2.94 -22.84
C LEU A 726 28.42 -4.10 -22.13
N ALA A 727 27.25 -3.87 -21.54
CA ALA A 727 26.44 -4.89 -20.87
C ALA A 727 25.75 -5.84 -21.85
N ARG A 728 25.69 -5.48 -23.14
CA ARG A 728 24.83 -6.11 -24.16
C ARG A 728 23.36 -6.14 -23.75
N ASP A 729 22.90 -5.10 -23.05
CA ASP A 729 21.53 -5.00 -22.54
C ASP A 729 20.61 -4.43 -23.65
N THR A 730 19.84 -5.32 -24.28
CA THR A 730 18.88 -4.99 -25.34
C THR A 730 17.71 -4.16 -24.82
N ARG A 731 17.39 -4.21 -23.52
CA ARG A 731 16.27 -3.47 -22.90
C ARG A 731 16.53 -1.97 -22.86
N LEU A 732 17.79 -1.58 -22.63
CA LEU A 732 18.22 -0.18 -22.61
C LEU A 732 18.48 0.38 -24.02
N THR A 733 18.92 -0.45 -24.96
CA THR A 733 19.26 -0.04 -26.33
C THR A 733 18.06 -0.02 -27.28
N ALA A 734 17.06 -0.88 -27.08
CA ALA A 734 15.86 -0.93 -27.91
C ALA A 734 14.95 0.31 -27.71
N GLY A 735 14.29 0.74 -28.79
CA GLY A 735 13.20 1.72 -28.75
C GLY A 735 13.53 3.11 -28.17
N GLY A 736 14.81 3.50 -28.11
CA GLY A 736 15.22 4.79 -27.54
C GLY A 736 15.11 4.88 -26.01
N THR A 737 15.05 3.74 -25.30
CA THR A 737 14.88 3.68 -23.84
C THR A 737 16.00 4.41 -23.07
N TRP A 738 17.26 4.30 -23.48
CA TRP A 738 18.35 5.06 -22.87
C TRP A 738 18.19 6.59 -22.98
N GLN A 739 17.58 7.08 -24.07
CA GLN A 739 17.32 8.53 -24.27
C GLN A 739 16.17 9.02 -23.39
N ARG A 740 15.16 8.17 -23.16
CA ARG A 740 14.09 8.45 -22.20
C ARG A 740 14.65 8.48 -20.78
N LEU A 741 15.44 7.48 -20.41
CA LEU A 741 16.13 7.44 -19.12
C LEU A 741 17.02 8.67 -18.90
N ALA A 742 17.79 9.10 -19.90
CA ALA A 742 18.63 10.29 -19.79
C ALA A 742 17.82 11.58 -19.52
N ARG A 743 16.71 11.76 -20.25
CA ARG A 743 15.80 12.91 -20.04
C ARG A 743 15.21 12.90 -18.62
N MET A 744 14.77 11.74 -18.17
CA MET A 744 14.19 11.57 -16.83
C MET A 744 15.23 11.77 -15.73
N ALA A 745 16.44 11.25 -15.91
CA ALA A 745 17.55 11.46 -14.97
C ALA A 745 17.91 12.94 -14.87
N GLU A 746 17.87 13.70 -15.97
CA GLU A 746 18.12 15.13 -15.94
C GLU A 746 17.01 15.91 -15.20
N GLU A 747 15.75 15.54 -15.41
CA GLU A 747 14.61 16.11 -14.69
C GLU A 747 14.71 15.84 -13.18
N LEU A 748 15.04 14.60 -12.78
CA LEU A 748 15.30 14.25 -11.39
C LEU A 748 16.50 15.00 -10.80
N ARG A 749 17.60 15.16 -11.54
CA ARG A 749 18.74 15.96 -11.09
C ARG A 749 18.37 17.42 -10.91
N ARG A 750 17.54 17.96 -11.79
CA ARG A 750 17.04 19.34 -11.68
C ARG A 750 16.22 19.51 -10.41
N LEU A 751 15.32 18.57 -10.11
CA LEU A 751 14.54 18.56 -8.87
C LEU A 751 15.44 18.41 -7.64
N HIS A 752 16.38 17.47 -7.67
CA HIS A 752 17.31 17.20 -6.57
C HIS A 752 18.23 18.39 -6.27
N ARG A 753 18.78 19.04 -7.31
CA ARG A 753 19.56 20.29 -7.17
C ARG A 753 18.71 21.40 -6.60
N ALA A 754 17.50 21.59 -7.11
CA ALA A 754 16.59 22.60 -6.60
C ALA A 754 16.24 22.36 -5.13
N LEU A 755 15.96 21.11 -4.73
CA LEU A 755 15.72 20.74 -3.35
C LEU A 755 16.88 21.11 -2.43
N GLY A 756 18.14 20.91 -2.85
CA GLY A 756 19.28 21.37 -2.06
C GLY A 756 19.24 22.86 -1.75
N HIS A 757 18.94 23.67 -2.76
CA HIS A 757 18.95 25.14 -2.66
C HIS A 757 17.70 25.72 -2.00
N THR A 758 16.55 25.08 -2.14
CA THR A 758 15.27 25.66 -1.72
C THR A 758 14.56 24.89 -0.62
N ALA A 759 14.88 23.62 -0.33
CA ALA A 759 14.09 22.80 0.60
C ALA A 759 13.99 23.41 1.99
N ALA A 760 15.11 23.81 2.62
CA ALA A 760 15.06 24.39 3.97
C ALA A 760 14.20 25.66 4.02
N ALA A 761 14.37 26.56 3.04
CA ALA A 761 13.62 27.80 2.95
C ALA A 761 12.15 27.53 2.62
N ALA A 762 11.87 26.66 1.65
CA ALA A 762 10.52 26.25 1.23
C ALA A 762 9.78 25.51 2.34
N MET A 763 10.43 24.66 3.13
CA MET A 763 9.85 24.01 4.31
C MET A 763 9.55 25.02 5.41
N THR A 764 10.44 26.00 5.62
CA THR A 764 10.20 27.08 6.59
C THR A 764 9.02 27.96 6.14
N GLU A 765 8.97 28.32 4.87
CA GLU A 765 7.88 29.06 4.23
C GLU A 765 6.56 28.28 4.31
N ALA A 766 6.58 26.98 3.97
CA ALA A 766 5.45 26.08 4.06
C ALA A 766 4.99 25.93 5.51
N ALA A 767 5.88 25.76 6.49
CA ALA A 767 5.55 25.67 7.92
C ALA A 767 4.96 26.98 8.48
N ARG A 768 5.39 28.14 7.97
CA ARG A 768 4.77 29.45 8.26
C ARG A 768 3.48 29.70 7.45
N GLY A 769 3.21 28.84 6.47
CA GLY A 769 2.21 28.93 5.41
C GLY A 769 2.15 30.31 4.76
N ARG A 770 3.32 30.85 4.44
CA ARG A 770 3.47 32.02 3.57
C ARG A 770 4.22 31.57 2.33
N GLU A 771 3.61 31.75 1.16
CA GLU A 771 4.27 31.46 -0.11
C GLU A 771 5.37 32.50 -0.37
N GLY A 772 6.61 32.13 -0.09
CA GLY A 772 7.79 32.95 -0.36
C GLY A 772 8.45 32.57 -1.69
N PRO A 773 9.65 33.12 -1.98
CA PRO A 773 10.37 32.83 -3.22
C PRO A 773 10.77 31.36 -3.34
N ALA A 774 11.13 30.69 -2.23
CA ALA A 774 11.61 29.30 -2.28
C ALA A 774 10.47 28.31 -2.57
N LEU A 775 9.30 28.51 -1.95
CA LEU A 775 8.11 27.71 -2.21
C LEU A 775 7.58 27.93 -3.63
N ARG A 776 7.60 29.18 -4.14
CA ARG A 776 7.25 29.48 -5.54
C ARG A 776 8.18 28.80 -6.53
N GLN A 777 9.48 28.80 -6.24
CA GLN A 777 10.46 28.13 -7.09
C GLN A 777 10.22 26.61 -7.11
N LEU A 778 9.96 25.98 -5.97
CA LEU A 778 9.64 24.55 -5.91
C LEU A 778 8.34 24.23 -6.65
N LYS A 779 7.30 25.04 -6.45
CA LYS A 779 6.02 24.92 -7.15
C LYS A 779 6.16 25.04 -8.67
N ALA A 780 6.95 25.99 -9.16
CA ALA A 780 7.22 26.16 -10.59
C ALA A 780 7.96 24.95 -11.19
N LEU A 781 8.87 24.34 -10.43
CA LEU A 781 9.55 23.10 -10.84
C LEU A 781 8.61 21.90 -10.85
N CYS A 782 7.63 21.88 -9.94
CA CYS A 782 6.60 20.85 -9.88
C CYS A 782 5.36 21.20 -10.75
N SER A 783 5.57 21.80 -11.92
CA SER A 783 4.52 22.13 -12.90
C SER A 783 3.35 22.94 -12.34
N GLY A 784 3.61 23.79 -11.33
CA GLY A 784 2.61 24.65 -10.68
C GLY A 784 1.82 23.96 -9.55
N ILE A 785 2.10 22.70 -9.25
CA ILE A 785 1.40 21.95 -8.20
C ILE A 785 1.82 22.47 -6.82
N ASP A 786 0.83 22.67 -5.93
CA ASP A 786 1.11 23.05 -4.55
C ASP A 786 1.79 21.90 -3.80
N VAL A 787 3.06 22.13 -3.47
CA VAL A 787 3.98 21.22 -2.77
C VAL A 787 4.04 21.48 -1.26
N SER A 788 3.34 22.51 -0.76
CA SER A 788 3.31 22.84 0.68
C SER A 788 2.81 21.66 1.51
N GLU A 789 1.80 20.95 1.02
CA GLU A 789 1.23 19.77 1.66
C GLU A 789 2.25 18.65 1.81
N VAL A 790 3.08 18.41 0.79
CA VAL A 790 4.16 17.41 0.84
C VAL A 790 5.25 17.84 1.80
N LEU A 791 5.66 19.11 1.77
CA LEU A 791 6.70 19.62 2.66
C LEU A 791 6.28 19.54 4.13
N GLU A 792 4.99 19.72 4.41
CA GLU A 792 4.42 19.58 5.75
C GLU A 792 4.37 18.12 6.26
N GLU A 793 4.57 17.11 5.41
CA GLU A 793 4.78 15.72 5.83
C GLU A 793 6.15 15.53 6.53
N PHE A 794 7.06 16.51 6.42
CA PHE A 794 8.43 16.42 6.93
C PHE A 794 8.78 17.55 7.91
N ASP A 795 9.63 17.22 8.87
CA ASP A 795 10.34 18.16 9.74
C ASP A 795 11.80 18.27 9.33
N LEU A 796 12.35 19.47 9.49
CA LEU A 796 13.79 19.69 9.46
C LEU A 796 14.30 19.76 10.89
N VAL A 797 15.15 18.80 11.24
CA VAL A 797 15.60 18.59 12.63
C VAL A 797 17.10 18.89 12.72
N VAL A 798 17.50 19.69 13.71
CA VAL A 798 18.91 20.02 13.94
C VAL A 798 19.50 19.07 14.99
N VAL A 799 20.60 18.42 14.64
CA VAL A 799 21.34 17.54 15.55
C VAL A 799 22.09 18.40 16.56
N ARG A 800 21.76 18.28 17.84
CA ARG A 800 22.50 18.96 18.93
C ARG A 800 23.64 18.09 19.44
N ARG A 801 23.39 16.80 19.60
CA ARG A 801 24.37 15.84 20.10
C ARG A 801 24.11 14.46 19.51
N VAL A 802 25.18 13.76 19.16
CA VAL A 802 25.14 12.36 18.73
C VAL A 802 25.73 11.52 19.85
N GLY A 803 24.95 10.58 20.37
CA GLY A 803 25.37 9.63 21.40
C GLY A 803 26.16 8.47 20.81
N GLY A 804 26.72 7.64 21.68
CA GLY A 804 27.28 6.36 21.27
C GLY A 804 26.20 5.38 20.81
N GLN A 805 26.60 4.40 20.00
CA GLN A 805 25.75 3.29 19.62
C GLN A 805 25.36 2.47 20.86
N LYS A 806 24.06 2.19 21.02
CA LYS A 806 23.50 1.36 22.09
C LYS A 806 22.50 0.38 21.50
N SER A 807 22.35 -0.77 22.15
CA SER A 807 21.26 -1.70 21.82
C SER A 807 19.97 -1.21 22.46
N VAL A 808 18.94 -0.94 21.66
CA VAL A 808 17.62 -0.48 22.14
C VAL A 808 16.51 -1.29 21.51
N SER A 809 15.36 -1.40 22.18
CA SER A 809 14.18 -2.03 21.59
C SER A 809 13.79 -1.33 20.28
N ALA A 810 13.44 -2.13 19.27
CA ALA A 810 12.95 -1.63 17.98
C ALA A 810 11.73 -0.70 18.12
N ALA A 811 10.93 -0.84 19.18
CA ALA A 811 9.76 -0.01 19.44
C ALA A 811 10.10 1.45 19.79
N VAL A 812 11.35 1.75 20.17
CA VAL A 812 11.81 3.09 20.54
C VAL A 812 12.43 3.85 19.35
N LEU A 813 12.71 3.14 18.24
CA LEU A 813 13.29 3.74 17.03
C LEU A 813 12.35 4.80 16.43
N GLY A 814 12.92 5.93 16.04
CA GLY A 814 12.19 7.07 15.46
C GLY A 814 11.21 7.78 16.41
N ARG A 815 10.99 7.26 17.63
CA ARG A 815 10.07 7.86 18.60
C ARG A 815 10.75 8.95 19.41
N VAL A 816 10.05 10.07 19.53
CA VAL A 816 10.27 11.07 20.58
C VAL A 816 9.46 10.60 21.79
N PRO A 817 10.05 10.34 22.96
CA PRO A 817 9.26 10.28 24.17
C PRO A 817 8.55 11.63 24.27
N GLY A 818 7.21 11.64 24.25
CA GLY A 818 6.46 12.88 24.41
C GLY A 818 6.94 13.63 25.65
N PRO A 819 6.78 14.96 25.71
CA PRO A 819 7.11 15.71 26.91
C PRO A 819 6.38 15.04 28.08
N ARG A 820 7.16 14.51 29.04
CA ARG A 820 6.59 14.07 30.32
C ARG A 820 5.80 15.26 30.84
N SER A 821 4.49 15.09 31.00
CA SER A 821 3.66 16.03 31.76
C SER A 821 4.44 16.37 33.02
N ALA A 822 4.70 17.66 33.23
CA ALA A 822 5.33 18.16 34.44
C ALA A 822 4.36 17.95 35.61
N SER A 823 4.32 16.72 36.12
CA SER A 823 3.68 16.34 37.36
C SER A 823 4.48 15.18 37.92
N ASN A 824 5.62 15.53 38.52
CA ASN A 824 6.21 14.92 39.71
C ASN A 824 7.57 15.56 39.91
N SER A 825 7.58 16.63 40.70
CA SER A 825 8.77 17.14 41.35
C SER A 825 9.49 15.97 42.04
N PRO A 826 10.79 15.76 41.82
CA PRO A 826 11.55 14.89 42.70
C PRO A 826 11.63 15.58 44.06
N GLN A 827 11.07 14.96 45.09
CA GLN A 827 11.49 15.25 46.46
C GLN A 827 12.95 14.80 46.59
N GLU A 828 13.84 15.79 46.68
CA GLU A 828 14.95 15.83 47.64
C GLU A 828 14.40 15.33 49.00
N GLU A 829 15.03 14.52 49.85
CA GLU A 829 16.40 14.05 50.10
C GLU A 829 16.24 12.96 51.21
N PRO A 830 17.29 12.29 51.77
CA PRO A 830 18.73 12.59 51.72
C PRO A 830 19.62 11.52 51.06
#